data_AF-A0A4Y9FQF2-F1
#
_entry.id   AF-A0A4Y9FQF2-F1
#
_cell.length_a   1.000
_cell.length_b   1.000
_cell.length_c   1.000
_cell.angle_alpha   90.00
_cell.angle_beta   90.00
_cell.angle_gamma   90.00
#
_symmetry.space_group_name_H-M   'P 1'
#
loop_
_entity.id
_entity.type
_entity.pdbx_description
1 polymer ?
#
loop_
_entity_poly.entity_id
_entity_poly.type
_entity_poly.pdbx_seq_one_letter_code
_entity_poly.pdbx_strand_id
1 'polypeptide(L)'
;MATVDSQITSAATTISENITELAGNRKLMSKNIIKQLRDLTEGVIVRVHTKSGSTAYDHDAIKAGTAWIGSSGKQFNFLHRFHKLLQQSESHYTFDGDVSERLMLKYYEYLLRIRNLLRDECGLEVLGNLEEFPVDLDPSLREYHQKIAERIDAASLLAPGQGKDDHYYVQSVRPFVTGGRIFYEVTFTNITDNPSKFDRIIAFTDIDMTARYAAHLLLVNDEIEVLGRKMPITIIRGWKVAIRPCEIQHLAEIFGMETSSSRTVEYNALMQYLTDTGASLLDLMDMSAPQYEHIKSVATVSAKPPRIFPMLDRVRALVRSNAPGTNIVRYLMLEMNNRLIKLQQDPRPYRALSNLRLTSRARPFDTMPFAASPAGHVPRLRDLFECLDTTGREHELLGRRIKTNVEQQGMLYTPEDDLAGFEDLDGLIAKHNQTLPPTASHAGRTLEKDKGHVFMHEYENDTVSIIERLQTLAGDGVSGHEQAVDRWLDETTLKVDDDSKKDALKSLFSRSRVALIYGAAGTGKSTMVNYIANYFSENSKLFLAHTNPAKANLERKVAAQHAEFRTIASHLARGSDMSYDVLVIDECSVVSNADMLKVLDNTSFQLLVLVGDVFQIEAIQFGNWFSIAPDFLPKQAVFQLTKPWRTSDKALLDFWAKVRNLEDGIEEAIAHHGYSGVLDESLFTRQREDEIILCLNYDGLYGINNINRFLQAENSGKAVTWGASTYKVGDPVVFGNSGRFQPLIYNNLKGRIVDIQAAADHIQFDVWLERNFSELSVWGIEGLEYVGESTVRFNVYLPQSTDTDNEDDRSTVPFQVAYAVSIHRSQGLEYDSVKVVITDANEDDISHGIFYTAITRAREALKIYWTPETQKKVMSQLDPKRNGRDVGLLKARRGLKRVA
;
A
#
# COMPACT_ATOMS: atom_id res chain seq x y z
N MET A 1 31.52 -4.05 39.64
CA MET A 1 30.35 -4.03 38.72
C MET A 1 30.24 -2.63 38.17
N ALA A 2 30.02 -2.46 36.87
CA ALA A 2 29.79 -1.14 36.30
C ALA A 2 28.52 -0.54 36.93
N THR A 3 28.58 0.74 37.30
CA THR A 3 27.38 1.46 37.74
C THR A 3 26.52 1.80 36.53
N VAL A 4 25.22 1.98 36.75
CA VAL A 4 24.28 2.32 35.67
C VAL A 4 24.67 3.64 34.97
N ASP A 5 25.06 4.68 35.71
CA ASP A 5 25.51 5.94 35.10
C ASP A 5 26.78 5.77 34.25
N SER A 6 27.71 4.91 34.69
CA SER A 6 28.92 4.59 33.91
C SER A 6 28.57 3.85 32.63
N GLN A 7 27.60 2.94 32.67
CA GLN A 7 27.14 2.20 31.48
C GLN A 7 26.45 3.13 30.48
N ILE A 8 25.53 3.98 30.94
CA ILE A 8 24.84 4.98 30.11
C ILE A 8 25.85 5.91 29.45
N THR A 9 26.80 6.44 30.24
CA THR A 9 27.82 7.37 29.73
C THR A 9 28.73 6.70 28.72
N SER A 10 29.16 5.46 28.97
CA SER A 10 29.99 4.69 28.04
C SER A 10 29.27 4.47 26.70
N ALA A 11 28.05 3.94 26.73
CA ALA A 11 27.27 3.69 25.51
C ALA A 11 27.00 4.99 24.74
N ALA A 12 26.61 6.07 25.44
CA ALA A 12 26.35 7.36 24.81
C ALA A 12 27.61 8.02 24.22
N THR A 13 28.77 7.84 24.85
CA THR A 13 30.06 8.32 24.35
C THR A 13 30.42 7.59 23.06
N THR A 14 30.32 6.25 23.04
CA THR A 14 30.57 5.46 21.84
C THR A 14 29.64 5.85 20.68
N ILE A 15 28.37 6.14 20.96
CA ILE A 15 27.43 6.64 19.94
C ILE A 15 27.91 8.00 19.40
N SER A 16 28.27 8.92 20.29
CA SER A 16 28.72 10.27 19.92
C SER A 16 30.01 10.24 19.08
N GLU A 17 30.98 9.39 19.46
CA GLU A 17 32.22 9.17 18.71
C GLU A 17 31.94 8.62 17.30
N ASN A 18 31.03 7.65 17.17
CA ASN A 18 30.66 7.11 15.85
C ASN A 18 30.03 8.17 14.94
N ILE A 19 29.21 9.08 15.48
CA ILE A 19 28.63 10.19 14.69
C ILE A 19 29.74 11.09 14.13
N THR A 20 30.69 11.49 14.98
CA THR A 20 31.79 12.38 14.59
C THR A 20 32.77 11.72 13.62
N GLU A 21 33.19 10.49 13.90
CA GLU A 21 34.24 9.81 13.13
C GLU A 21 33.76 9.27 11.78
N LEU A 22 32.46 8.96 11.65
CA LEU A 22 31.88 8.31 10.46
C LEU A 22 30.94 9.21 9.67
N ALA A 23 31.03 10.54 9.82
CA ALA A 23 30.14 11.51 9.16
C ALA A 23 30.00 11.32 7.63
N GLY A 24 31.02 10.77 6.97
CA GLY A 24 31.01 10.45 5.52
C GLY A 24 30.51 9.04 5.15
N ASN A 25 30.18 8.17 6.12
CA ASN A 25 29.73 6.80 5.89
C ASN A 25 28.56 6.44 6.81
N ARG A 26 27.38 6.94 6.46
CA ARG A 26 26.11 6.71 7.18
C ARG A 26 25.81 5.22 7.40
N LYS A 27 26.16 4.34 6.46
CA LYS A 27 25.91 2.89 6.52
C LYS A 27 26.67 2.24 7.67
N LEU A 28 27.97 2.51 7.75
CA LEU A 28 28.82 1.98 8.82
C LEU A 28 28.49 2.62 10.17
N MET A 29 28.27 3.93 10.17
CA MET A 29 27.84 4.69 11.36
C MET A 29 26.59 4.07 11.97
N SER A 30 25.57 3.83 11.14
CA SER A 30 24.28 3.32 11.59
C SER A 30 24.40 1.92 12.19
N LYS A 31 25.19 1.05 11.55
CA LYS A 31 25.47 -0.30 12.06
C LYS A 31 26.15 -0.29 13.42
N ASN A 32 27.07 0.65 13.66
CA ASN A 32 27.78 0.74 14.93
C ASN A 32 26.90 1.30 16.05
N ILE A 33 26.09 2.32 15.76
CA ILE A 33 25.18 2.92 16.75
C ILE A 33 24.13 1.91 17.20
N ILE A 34 23.51 1.15 16.28
CA ILE A 34 22.47 0.16 16.62
C ILE A 34 22.94 -0.83 17.68
N LYS A 35 24.21 -1.27 17.62
CA LYS A 35 24.79 -2.21 18.59
C LYS A 35 24.85 -1.67 20.01
N GLN A 36 24.82 -0.36 20.20
CA GLN A 36 24.89 0.29 21.52
C GLN A 36 23.50 0.64 22.07
N LEU A 37 22.45 0.63 21.24
CA LEU A 37 21.12 1.11 21.63
C LEU A 37 20.49 0.27 22.74
N ARG A 38 20.70 -1.04 22.72
CA ARG A 38 20.17 -1.95 23.74
C ARG A 38 20.76 -1.64 25.10
N ASP A 39 22.07 -1.61 25.20
CA ASP A 39 22.79 -1.32 26.43
C ASP A 39 22.45 0.08 26.98
N LEU A 40 22.36 1.09 26.09
CA LEU A 40 21.92 2.43 26.48
C LEU A 40 20.50 2.40 27.04
N THR A 41 19.57 1.74 26.35
CA THR A 41 18.16 1.68 26.75
C THR A 41 17.99 0.93 28.06
N GLU A 42 18.57 -0.26 28.21
CA GLU A 42 18.53 -1.05 29.45
C GLU A 42 19.14 -0.26 30.62
N GLY A 43 20.24 0.46 30.40
CA GLY A 43 20.83 1.36 31.40
C GLY A 43 19.85 2.46 31.85
N VAL A 44 19.25 3.18 30.90
CA VAL A 44 18.24 4.23 31.18
C VAL A 44 17.05 3.67 31.95
N ILE A 45 16.59 2.47 31.57
CA ILE A 45 15.48 1.77 32.23
C ILE A 45 15.77 1.54 33.71
N VAL A 46 16.95 1.00 34.03
CA VAL A 46 17.36 0.78 35.41
C VAL A 46 17.50 2.10 36.15
N ARG A 47 18.13 3.11 35.53
CA ARG A 47 18.39 4.42 36.14
C ARG A 47 17.13 5.14 36.58
N VAL A 48 16.11 5.09 35.74
CA VAL A 48 14.81 5.72 35.99
C VAL A 48 14.03 4.93 37.04
N HIS A 49 14.06 3.60 36.98
CA HIS A 49 13.38 2.73 37.93
C HIS A 49 13.94 2.89 39.35
N THR A 50 15.26 2.85 39.52
CA THR A 50 15.90 2.93 40.85
C THR A 50 16.12 4.36 41.34
N LYS A 51 15.98 5.35 40.45
CA LYS A 51 16.31 6.77 40.69
C LYS A 51 17.74 6.97 41.21
N SER A 52 18.64 6.00 40.99
CA SER A 52 20.01 6.03 41.48
C SER A 52 21.00 5.61 40.41
N GLY A 53 22.00 6.47 40.18
CA GLY A 53 23.08 6.23 39.23
C GLY A 53 24.13 5.22 39.70
N SER A 54 24.17 4.95 41.01
CA SER A 54 25.14 4.04 41.63
C SER A 54 24.64 2.60 41.71
N THR A 55 23.43 2.30 41.22
CA THR A 55 22.93 0.92 41.11
C THR A 55 23.87 0.10 40.24
N ALA A 56 24.09 -1.17 40.59
CA ALA A 56 24.84 -2.10 39.77
C ALA A 56 24.07 -2.39 38.48
N TYR A 57 24.75 -2.35 37.33
CA TYR A 57 24.18 -2.79 36.07
C TYR A 57 24.27 -4.33 35.99
N ASP A 58 23.17 -5.01 36.28
CA ASP A 58 23.05 -6.47 36.23
C ASP A 58 21.69 -6.94 35.69
N HIS A 59 21.60 -8.22 35.37
CA HIS A 59 20.42 -8.83 34.74
C HIS A 59 19.16 -8.75 35.63
N ASP A 60 19.31 -8.80 36.94
CA ASP A 60 18.17 -8.75 37.87
C ASP A 60 17.60 -7.33 37.96
N ALA A 61 18.47 -6.31 37.99
CA ALA A 61 18.08 -4.91 37.93
C ALA A 61 17.38 -4.56 36.61
N ILE A 62 17.89 -5.07 35.47
CA ILE A 62 17.28 -4.89 34.14
C ILE A 62 15.90 -5.54 34.09
N LYS A 63 15.77 -6.77 34.59
CA LYS A 63 14.49 -7.50 34.62
C LYS A 63 13.45 -6.77 35.48
N ALA A 64 13.85 -6.28 36.65
CA ALA A 64 12.97 -5.50 37.53
C ALA A 64 12.55 -4.17 36.89
N GLY A 65 13.50 -3.42 36.30
CA GLY A 65 13.22 -2.16 35.61
C GLY A 65 12.30 -2.33 34.41
N THR A 66 12.52 -3.36 33.59
CA THR A 66 11.70 -3.64 32.41
C THR A 66 10.25 -3.98 32.80
N ALA A 67 10.06 -4.77 33.87
CA ALA A 67 8.74 -5.07 34.40
C ALA A 67 8.02 -3.82 34.92
N TRP A 68 8.76 -2.89 35.55
CA TRP A 68 8.20 -1.64 36.06
C TRP A 68 7.77 -0.68 34.94
N ILE A 69 8.60 -0.47 33.92
CA ILE A 69 8.33 0.51 32.84
C ILE A 69 7.13 0.11 32.00
N GLY A 70 6.92 -1.19 31.74
CA GLY A 70 5.70 -1.69 31.07
C GLY A 70 4.39 -1.34 31.79
N SER A 71 4.49 -0.76 32.97
CA SER A 71 3.37 -0.41 33.83
C SER A 71 3.41 1.01 34.42
N SER A 72 4.32 1.84 33.92
CA SER A 72 4.55 3.21 34.40
C SER A 72 3.86 4.27 33.52
N GLY A 73 3.85 5.54 33.96
CA GLY A 73 3.17 6.65 33.26
C GLY A 73 3.70 6.97 31.85
N LYS A 74 2.97 7.82 31.09
CA LYS A 74 3.22 8.16 29.67
C LYS A 74 4.69 8.49 29.38
N GLN A 75 5.35 9.19 30.29
CA GLN A 75 6.74 9.63 30.19
C GLN A 75 7.77 8.50 30.02
N PHE A 76 7.44 7.25 30.41
CA PHE A 76 8.37 6.11 30.30
C PHE A 76 7.89 5.03 29.32
N ASN A 77 6.65 5.09 28.84
CA ASN A 77 6.08 4.08 27.94
C ASN A 77 6.90 3.93 26.64
N PHE A 78 7.49 5.01 26.15
CA PHE A 78 8.35 4.96 24.95
C PHE A 78 9.58 4.07 25.16
N LEU A 79 10.16 4.00 26.38
CA LEU A 79 11.29 3.12 26.70
C LEU A 79 10.88 1.64 26.64
N HIS A 80 9.69 1.30 27.12
CA HIS A 80 9.18 -0.08 27.05
C HIS A 80 9.00 -0.52 25.60
N ARG A 81 8.39 0.34 24.76
CA ARG A 81 8.23 0.08 23.33
C ARG A 81 9.58 -0.05 22.64
N PHE A 82 10.52 0.83 22.93
CA PHE A 82 11.84 0.81 22.31
C PHE A 82 12.61 -0.47 22.66
N HIS A 83 12.61 -0.84 23.94
CA HIS A 83 13.24 -2.08 24.40
C HIS A 83 12.64 -3.32 23.71
N LYS A 84 11.31 -3.41 23.55
CA LYS A 84 10.65 -4.50 22.81
C LYS A 84 11.10 -4.55 21.33
N LEU A 85 11.23 -3.39 20.67
CA LEU A 85 11.71 -3.31 19.28
C LEU A 85 13.16 -3.77 19.14
N LEU A 86 14.03 -3.38 20.08
CA LEU A 86 15.45 -3.78 20.08
C LEU A 86 15.60 -5.30 20.26
N GLN A 87 14.82 -5.93 21.15
CA GLN A 87 14.82 -7.38 21.35
C GLN A 87 14.46 -8.18 20.09
N GLN A 88 13.49 -7.70 19.32
CA GLN A 88 13.08 -8.34 18.05
C GLN A 88 14.13 -8.21 16.95
N SER A 89 14.93 -7.15 17.00
CA SER A 89 15.92 -6.83 15.97
C SER A 89 17.19 -7.70 16.07
N GLU A 90 17.61 -8.08 17.29
CA GLU A 90 18.81 -8.90 17.50
C GLU A 90 18.65 -10.39 17.23
N SER A 91 17.41 -10.92 17.28
CA SER A 91 17.14 -12.36 17.19
C SER A 91 16.92 -12.89 15.76
N HIS A 92 16.67 -12.01 14.78
CA HIS A 92 16.24 -12.45 13.44
C HIS A 92 16.91 -11.73 12.25
N TYR A 93 17.88 -10.84 12.48
CA TYR A 93 18.47 -10.06 11.40
C TYR A 93 20.00 -9.99 11.50
N THR A 94 20.69 -10.74 10.66
CA THR A 94 22.05 -10.37 10.24
C THR A 94 21.91 -9.12 9.35
N PHE A 95 22.04 -7.94 9.95
CA PHE A 95 21.85 -6.68 9.24
C PHE A 95 22.91 -6.49 8.14
N ASP A 96 22.49 -6.56 6.87
CA ASP A 96 23.15 -5.80 5.82
C ASP A 96 22.95 -4.30 6.13
N GLY A 97 23.92 -3.46 5.77
CA GLY A 97 23.96 -2.10 6.29
C GLY A 97 22.84 -1.18 5.77
N ASP A 98 22.14 -1.50 4.68
CA ASP A 98 20.94 -0.74 4.25
C ASP A 98 19.80 -0.85 5.27
N VAL A 99 19.62 -2.04 5.86
CA VAL A 99 18.63 -2.25 6.94
C VAL A 99 19.04 -1.47 8.21
N SER A 100 20.34 -1.39 8.50
CA SER A 100 20.86 -0.62 9.63
C SER A 100 20.58 0.87 9.50
N GLU A 101 20.72 1.47 8.32
CA GLU A 101 20.41 2.89 8.10
C GLU A 101 18.93 3.20 8.34
N ARG A 102 18.03 2.38 7.80
CA ARG A 102 16.57 2.55 7.99
C ARG A 102 16.14 2.42 9.44
N LEU A 103 16.73 1.46 10.16
CA LEU A 103 16.47 1.31 11.59
C LEU A 103 16.99 2.49 12.39
N MET A 104 18.17 3.02 12.05
CA MET A 104 18.70 4.20 12.73
C MET A 104 17.85 5.43 12.52
N LEU A 105 17.34 5.66 11.31
CA LEU A 105 16.37 6.73 11.05
C LEU A 105 15.14 6.64 11.95
N LYS A 106 14.60 5.43 12.13
CA LYS A 106 13.50 5.16 13.06
C LYS A 106 13.91 5.37 14.52
N TYR A 107 15.11 4.94 14.90
CA TYR A 107 15.59 4.97 16.29
C TYR A 107 16.13 6.33 16.74
N TYR A 108 16.38 7.24 15.80
CA TYR A 108 16.80 8.61 16.07
C TYR A 108 15.83 9.35 17.01
N GLU A 109 14.53 9.19 16.79
CA GLU A 109 13.48 9.75 17.67
C GLU A 109 13.63 9.26 19.12
N TYR A 110 13.90 7.97 19.31
CA TYR A 110 14.07 7.38 20.63
C TYR A 110 15.33 7.90 21.33
N LEU A 111 16.43 8.13 20.59
CA LEU A 111 17.64 8.73 21.13
C LEU A 111 17.40 10.16 21.63
N LEU A 112 16.63 10.96 20.88
CA LEU A 112 16.23 12.30 21.33
C LEU A 112 15.38 12.26 22.59
N ARG A 113 14.39 11.35 22.64
CA ARG A 113 13.55 11.14 23.84
C ARG A 113 14.39 10.69 25.04
N ILE A 114 15.34 9.76 24.84
CA ILE A 114 16.28 9.32 25.89
C ILE A 114 17.13 10.49 26.40
N ARG A 115 17.70 11.28 25.48
CA ARG A 115 18.52 12.46 25.85
C ARG A 115 17.72 13.45 26.69
N ASN A 116 16.52 13.81 26.25
CA ASN A 116 15.66 14.74 27.00
C ASN A 116 15.27 14.14 28.36
N LEU A 117 14.92 12.86 28.42
CA LEU A 117 14.58 12.19 29.68
C LEU A 117 15.76 12.16 30.67
N LEU A 118 16.97 11.85 30.20
CA LEU A 118 18.16 11.82 31.02
C LEU A 118 18.52 13.21 31.56
N ARG A 119 18.37 14.25 30.75
CA ARG A 119 18.57 15.64 31.19
C ARG A 119 17.52 16.04 32.23
N ASP A 120 16.25 15.81 31.93
CA ASP A 120 15.14 16.37 32.70
C ASP A 120 14.87 15.60 34.01
N GLU A 121 15.00 14.27 34.00
CA GLU A 121 14.72 13.41 35.18
C GLU A 121 15.97 12.93 35.92
N CYS A 122 17.12 12.82 35.23
CA CYS A 122 18.34 12.25 35.80
C CYS A 122 19.49 13.25 35.96
N GLY A 123 19.40 14.45 35.38
CA GLY A 123 20.47 15.46 35.38
C GLY A 123 21.72 15.05 34.58
N LEU A 124 21.59 14.10 33.66
CA LEU A 124 22.70 13.60 32.84
C LEU A 124 22.64 14.19 31.43
N GLU A 125 23.68 14.92 31.04
CA GLU A 125 23.85 15.44 29.69
C GLU A 125 24.65 14.44 28.84
N VAL A 126 24.00 13.84 27.85
CA VAL A 126 24.59 12.86 26.93
C VAL A 126 24.10 13.11 25.50
N LEU A 127 24.78 12.54 24.50
CA LEU A 127 24.39 12.65 23.07
C LEU A 127 24.30 14.11 22.58
N GLY A 128 25.33 14.91 22.91
CA GLY A 128 25.37 16.35 22.61
C GLY A 128 25.54 16.70 21.13
N ASN A 129 26.04 15.77 20.31
CA ASN A 129 26.22 15.91 18.86
C ASN A 129 25.19 15.13 18.03
N LEU A 130 24.05 14.74 18.63
CA LEU A 130 23.06 13.91 17.95
C LEU A 130 22.49 14.60 16.68
N GLU A 131 22.45 15.92 16.65
CA GLU A 131 22.05 16.74 15.51
C GLU A 131 23.00 16.66 14.31
N GLU A 132 24.24 16.21 14.50
CA GLU A 132 25.21 16.00 13.42
C GLU A 132 24.91 14.73 12.60
N PHE A 133 24.04 13.85 13.11
CA PHE A 133 23.60 12.68 12.35
C PHE A 133 22.79 13.13 11.12
N PRO A 134 23.15 12.68 9.90
CA PRO A 134 22.46 13.09 8.68
C PRO A 134 21.08 12.41 8.59
N VAL A 135 20.06 12.99 9.20
CA VAL A 135 18.66 12.51 9.14
C VAL A 135 18.09 12.73 7.73
N ASP A 136 18.09 13.98 7.27
CA ASP A 136 17.55 14.41 5.97
C ASP A 136 18.68 14.76 5.00
N LEU A 137 18.64 14.22 3.79
CA LEU A 137 19.60 14.49 2.72
C LEU A 137 19.15 15.66 1.80
N ASP A 138 17.87 16.05 1.82
CA ASP A 138 17.30 17.14 1.01
C ASP A 138 17.23 18.46 1.80
N PRO A 139 17.96 19.53 1.39
CA PRO A 139 17.86 20.86 2.01
C PRO A 139 16.46 21.48 2.01
N SER A 140 15.66 21.25 0.96
CA SER A 140 14.29 21.79 0.84
C SER A 140 13.36 21.22 1.91
N LEU A 141 13.60 19.96 2.29
CA LEU A 141 12.85 19.26 3.31
C LEU A 141 13.12 19.84 4.71
N ARG A 142 14.35 20.31 4.96
CA ARG A 142 14.72 21.00 6.21
C ARG A 142 14.02 22.36 6.35
N GLU A 143 14.01 23.16 5.28
CA GLU A 143 13.31 24.45 5.26
C GLU A 143 11.80 24.26 5.50
N TYR A 144 11.21 23.27 4.85
CA TYR A 144 9.81 22.89 5.03
C TYR A 144 9.47 22.56 6.48
N HIS A 145 10.24 21.67 7.12
CA HIS A 145 10.04 21.29 8.52
C HIS A 145 10.22 22.48 9.48
N GLN A 146 11.20 23.36 9.22
CA GLN A 146 11.40 24.56 10.02
C GLN A 146 10.21 25.52 9.96
N LYS A 147 9.71 25.82 8.77
CA LYS A 147 8.56 26.73 8.60
C LYS A 147 7.28 26.16 9.22
N ILE A 148 7.11 24.84 9.19
CA ILE A 148 6.00 24.18 9.90
C ILE A 148 6.15 24.35 11.41
N ALA A 149 7.34 24.11 11.97
CA ALA A 149 7.58 24.25 13.40
C ALA A 149 7.26 25.68 13.90
N GLU A 150 7.67 26.70 13.15
CA GLU A 150 7.35 28.11 13.44
C GLU A 150 5.84 28.37 13.49
N ARG A 151 5.06 27.74 12.60
CA ARG A 151 3.58 27.86 12.59
C ARG A 151 2.92 27.09 13.72
N ILE A 152 3.44 25.92 14.09
CA ILE A 152 2.94 25.18 15.27
C ILE A 152 3.11 26.03 16.53
N ASP A 153 4.29 26.62 16.72
CA ASP A 153 4.57 27.49 17.85
C ASP A 153 3.65 28.73 17.84
N ALA A 154 3.44 29.36 16.68
CA ALA A 154 2.49 30.47 16.55
C ALA A 154 1.04 30.07 16.90
N ALA A 155 0.60 28.89 16.45
CA ALA A 155 -0.74 28.38 16.73
C ALA A 155 -0.95 28.04 18.22
N SER A 156 0.12 27.70 18.95
CA SER A 156 0.05 27.46 20.40
C SER A 156 -0.44 28.68 21.19
N LEU A 157 -0.19 29.89 20.67
CA LEU A 157 -0.54 31.18 21.30
C LEU A 157 -2.02 31.58 21.11
N LEU A 158 -2.77 30.90 20.24
CA LEU A 158 -4.19 31.18 20.00
C LEU A 158 -5.05 30.81 21.23
N ALA A 159 -6.25 31.37 21.35
CA ALA A 159 -7.15 31.07 22.47
C ALA A 159 -7.50 29.57 22.55
N PRO A 160 -7.68 28.99 23.76
CA PRO A 160 -8.09 27.59 23.92
C PRO A 160 -9.44 27.33 23.23
N GLY A 161 -9.54 26.26 22.44
CA GLY A 161 -10.78 25.87 21.74
C GLY A 161 -11.05 26.57 20.41
N GLN A 162 -10.17 27.48 19.96
CA GLN A 162 -10.24 28.04 18.60
C GLN A 162 -9.77 26.99 17.59
N GLY A 163 -10.70 26.52 16.74
CA GLY A 163 -10.47 25.50 15.72
C GLY A 163 -11.74 24.72 15.39
N LYS A 164 -11.67 23.83 14.39
CA LYS A 164 -12.73 22.87 14.09
C LYS A 164 -12.44 21.58 14.84
N ASP A 165 -13.38 21.13 15.67
CA ASP A 165 -13.31 19.85 16.39
C ASP A 165 -14.18 18.82 15.65
N ASP A 166 -13.58 17.70 15.28
CA ASP A 166 -14.27 16.62 14.58
C ASP A 166 -13.54 15.28 14.79
N HIS A 167 -14.19 14.18 14.40
CA HIS A 167 -13.68 12.83 14.57
C HIS A 167 -13.01 12.29 13.31
N TYR A 168 -11.85 11.66 13.49
CA TYR A 168 -11.05 11.12 12.38
C TYR A 168 -10.39 9.79 12.74
N TYR A 169 -10.11 8.97 11.73
CA TYR A 169 -9.18 7.83 11.88
C TYR A 169 -7.77 8.30 11.59
N VAL A 170 -6.89 8.23 12.58
CA VAL A 170 -5.46 8.51 12.40
C VAL A 170 -4.81 7.31 11.69
N GLN A 171 -4.15 7.55 10.56
CA GLN A 171 -3.55 6.52 9.71
C GLN A 171 -2.05 6.36 9.96
N SER A 172 -1.37 7.48 10.23
CA SER A 172 0.05 7.50 10.60
C SER A 172 0.42 8.77 11.34
N VAL A 173 1.42 8.64 12.21
CA VAL A 173 2.07 9.74 12.93
C VAL A 173 3.56 9.55 12.64
N ARG A 174 4.16 10.49 11.90
CA ARG A 174 5.58 10.44 11.50
C ARG A 174 6.33 11.55 12.22
N PRO A 175 7.37 11.23 13.02
CA PRO A 175 8.16 12.26 13.67
C PRO A 175 9.01 13.00 12.64
N PHE A 176 9.20 14.30 12.84
CA PHE A 176 10.27 15.08 12.22
C PHE A 176 10.91 15.97 13.29
N VAL A 177 12.18 16.31 13.10
CA VAL A 177 12.99 16.98 14.11
C VAL A 177 13.47 18.31 13.57
N THR A 178 13.28 19.38 14.34
CA THR A 178 13.82 20.69 14.01
C THR A 178 14.16 21.45 15.28
N GLY A 179 15.34 22.07 15.33
CA GLY A 179 15.81 22.81 16.51
C GLY A 179 15.88 21.97 17.78
N GLY A 180 16.18 20.67 17.68
CA GLY A 180 16.24 19.74 18.82
C GLY A 180 14.89 19.36 19.42
N ARG A 181 13.76 19.81 18.85
CA ARG A 181 12.39 19.45 19.25
C ARG A 181 11.80 18.44 18.27
N ILE A 182 10.92 17.58 18.78
CA ILE A 182 10.19 16.58 18.00
C ILE A 182 8.81 17.15 17.67
N PHE A 183 8.48 17.12 16.39
CA PHE A 183 7.17 17.43 15.85
C PHE A 183 6.67 16.22 15.07
N TYR A 184 5.40 16.23 14.69
CA TYR A 184 4.76 15.12 14.00
C TYR A 184 3.98 15.57 12.78
N GLU A 185 4.20 14.88 11.66
CA GLU A 185 3.32 14.85 10.51
C GLU A 185 2.27 13.76 10.76
N VAL A 186 1.00 14.16 10.83
CA VAL A 186 -0.13 13.29 11.14
C VAL A 186 -1.01 13.17 9.90
N THR A 187 -1.17 11.94 9.44
CA THR A 187 -2.07 11.60 8.33
C THR A 187 -3.33 10.98 8.89
N PHE A 188 -4.51 11.49 8.53
CA PHE A 188 -5.81 10.99 8.99
C PHE A 188 -6.87 11.05 7.89
N THR A 189 -7.98 10.34 8.09
CA THR A 189 -9.12 10.28 7.16
C THR A 189 -10.42 10.54 7.91
N ASN A 190 -11.45 10.98 7.19
CA ASN A 190 -12.82 11.00 7.73
C ASN A 190 -13.24 9.58 8.18
N ILE A 191 -14.21 9.52 9.10
CA ILE A 191 -14.77 8.25 9.58
C ILE A 191 -15.68 7.65 8.51
N THR A 192 -15.13 6.67 7.78
CA THR A 192 -15.83 5.84 6.79
C THR A 192 -15.28 4.41 6.89
N ASP A 193 -16.09 3.37 6.71
CA ASP A 193 -15.69 1.96 6.72
C ASP A 193 -14.86 1.59 5.47
N ASN A 194 -14.78 2.46 4.46
CA ASN A 194 -13.92 2.27 3.29
C ASN A 194 -12.96 3.47 3.07
N PRO A 195 -12.09 3.78 4.04
CA PRO A 195 -11.23 4.95 3.95
C PRO A 195 -10.24 4.76 2.80
N SER A 196 -10.29 5.69 1.85
CA SER A 196 -9.38 5.67 0.72
C SER A 196 -8.02 6.26 1.12
N LYS A 197 -6.91 5.71 0.58
CA LYS A 197 -5.58 6.36 0.72
C LYS A 197 -5.55 7.77 0.10
N PHE A 198 -6.52 8.05 -0.76
CA PHE A 198 -6.75 9.29 -1.48
C PHE A 198 -7.45 10.37 -0.62
N ASP A 199 -8.20 9.98 0.41
CA ASP A 199 -8.93 10.90 1.31
C ASP A 199 -8.08 11.32 2.52
N ARG A 200 -6.77 11.07 2.44
CA ARG A 200 -5.81 11.32 3.51
C ARG A 200 -5.52 12.80 3.63
N ILE A 201 -5.86 13.35 4.77
CA ILE A 201 -5.53 14.71 5.19
C ILE A 201 -4.23 14.64 5.99
N ILE A 202 -3.37 15.63 5.82
CA ILE A 202 -2.08 15.75 6.52
C ILE A 202 -2.15 17.02 7.34
N ALA A 203 -1.86 16.89 8.64
CA ALA A 203 -1.71 18.00 9.56
C ALA A 203 -0.43 17.84 10.39
N PHE A 204 -0.04 18.91 11.08
CA PHE A 204 1.19 18.96 11.86
C PHE A 204 0.92 19.32 13.30
N THR A 205 1.76 18.83 14.22
CA THR A 205 1.56 19.03 15.65
C THR A 205 2.84 18.76 16.43
N ASP A 206 2.96 19.32 17.63
CA ASP A 206 3.96 18.97 18.64
C ASP A 206 3.41 17.97 19.68
N ILE A 207 2.13 17.57 19.57
CA ILE A 207 1.47 16.63 20.48
C ILE A 207 1.88 15.20 20.16
N ASP A 208 2.52 14.52 21.13
CA ASP A 208 2.79 13.08 21.08
C ASP A 208 1.48 12.28 21.17
N MET A 209 0.99 11.85 20.01
CA MET A 209 -0.26 11.13 19.81
C MET A 209 -0.05 9.75 19.20
N THR A 210 -1.05 8.88 19.37
CA THR A 210 -1.03 7.53 18.79
C THR A 210 -1.90 7.44 17.53
N ALA A 211 -1.42 6.67 16.55
CA ALA A 211 -2.16 6.34 15.33
C ALA A 211 -3.11 5.13 15.50
N ARG A 212 -3.29 4.62 16.72
CA ARG A 212 -3.98 3.35 16.97
C ARG A 212 -5.50 3.46 16.87
N TYR A 213 -6.09 4.56 17.32
CA TYR A 213 -7.54 4.66 17.46
C TYR A 213 -8.10 5.84 16.68
N ALA A 214 -9.41 5.81 16.46
CA ALA A 214 -10.15 7.02 16.12
C ALA A 214 -9.87 8.11 17.17
N ALA A 215 -9.77 9.35 16.72
CA ALA A 215 -9.40 10.49 17.53
C ALA A 215 -10.28 11.70 17.25
N HIS A 216 -10.57 12.45 18.31
CA HIS A 216 -11.03 13.83 18.20
C HIS A 216 -9.82 14.71 17.93
N LEU A 217 -9.86 15.48 16.84
CA LEU A 217 -8.80 16.43 16.47
C LEU A 217 -9.37 17.85 16.47
N LEU A 218 -8.71 18.74 17.20
CA LEU A 218 -8.94 20.19 17.11
C LEU A 218 -7.99 20.77 16.05
N LEU A 219 -8.54 21.12 14.89
CA LEU A 219 -7.81 21.54 13.70
C LEU A 219 -7.85 23.07 13.51
N VAL A 220 -6.71 23.64 13.15
CA VAL A 220 -6.57 25.04 12.72
C VAL A 220 -5.88 25.05 11.36
N ASN A 221 -6.39 25.85 10.42
CA ASN A 221 -5.75 26.05 9.12
C ASN A 221 -4.79 27.24 9.18
N ASP A 222 -3.64 27.11 8.55
CA ASP A 222 -2.63 28.16 8.41
C ASP A 222 -1.92 28.01 7.05
N GLU A 223 -0.92 28.84 6.77
CA GLU A 223 -0.11 28.78 5.55
C GLU A 223 1.39 28.95 5.83
N ILE A 224 2.21 28.24 5.06
CA ILE A 224 3.66 28.41 5.00
C ILE A 224 4.07 28.83 3.59
N GLU A 225 5.23 29.45 3.45
CA GLU A 225 5.81 29.77 2.15
C GLU A 225 7.04 28.89 1.94
N VAL A 226 7.02 27.94 1.02
CA VAL A 226 8.12 26.98 0.78
C VAL A 226 8.24 26.78 -0.73
N LEU A 227 9.47 26.64 -1.25
CA LEU A 227 9.72 26.56 -2.70
C LEU A 227 9.07 27.74 -3.47
N GLY A 228 9.20 28.95 -2.91
CA GLY A 228 8.66 30.18 -3.50
C GLY A 228 7.13 30.25 -3.60
N ARG A 229 6.41 29.33 -2.95
CA ARG A 229 4.94 29.19 -3.07
C ARG A 229 4.28 29.12 -1.71
N LYS A 230 3.06 29.65 -1.62
CA LYS A 230 2.21 29.52 -0.43
C LYS A 230 1.56 28.13 -0.39
N MET A 231 1.79 27.42 0.70
CA MET A 231 1.22 26.10 0.97
C MET A 231 0.26 26.18 2.14
N PRO A 232 -1.02 25.78 1.96
CA PRO A 232 -1.94 25.63 3.07
C PRO A 232 -1.51 24.42 3.92
N ILE A 233 -1.48 24.62 5.23
CA ILE A 233 -1.22 23.58 6.22
C ILE A 233 -2.35 23.51 7.23
N THR A 234 -2.48 22.34 7.86
CA THR A 234 -3.40 22.13 8.98
C THR A 234 -2.57 21.82 10.22
N ILE A 235 -2.94 22.41 11.35
CA ILE A 235 -2.26 22.23 12.63
C ILE A 235 -3.22 21.59 13.63
N ILE A 236 -2.79 20.53 14.29
CA ILE A 236 -3.56 19.88 15.37
C ILE A 236 -3.17 20.52 16.69
N ARG A 237 -4.13 21.19 17.33
CA ARG A 237 -3.95 21.86 18.64
C ARG A 237 -4.46 21.05 19.83
N GLY A 238 -5.27 20.03 19.56
CA GLY A 238 -5.88 19.20 20.58
C GLY A 238 -6.18 17.81 20.02
N TRP A 239 -5.96 16.81 20.85
CA TRP A 239 -6.15 15.41 20.50
C TRP A 239 -6.72 14.64 21.68
N LYS A 240 -7.70 13.77 21.42
CA LYS A 240 -8.21 12.79 22.39
C LYS A 240 -8.54 11.48 21.69
N VAL A 241 -8.27 10.36 22.35
CA VAL A 241 -8.72 9.04 21.90
C VAL A 241 -10.25 9.01 21.91
N ALA A 242 -10.85 8.50 20.84
CA ALA A 242 -12.29 8.53 20.61
C ALA A 242 -12.76 7.25 19.88
N ILE A 243 -12.50 6.07 20.47
CA ILE A 243 -12.99 4.79 19.95
C ILE A 243 -14.53 4.87 19.87
N ARG A 244 -15.14 4.54 18.74
CA ARG A 244 -16.58 4.74 18.54
C ARG A 244 -17.37 3.76 19.42
N PRO A 245 -18.51 4.16 20.01
CA PRO A 245 -19.36 3.23 20.77
C PRO A 245 -19.77 1.98 19.98
N CYS A 246 -19.99 2.09 18.67
CA CYS A 246 -20.31 0.96 17.80
C CYS A 246 -19.15 -0.05 17.68
N GLU A 247 -17.89 0.40 17.70
CA GLU A 247 -16.71 -0.48 17.64
C GLU A 247 -16.59 -1.32 18.92
N ILE A 248 -16.83 -0.69 20.08
CA ILE A 248 -16.87 -1.38 21.37
C ILE A 248 -18.02 -2.38 21.41
N GLN A 249 -19.19 -2.02 20.86
CA GLN A 249 -20.34 -2.89 20.76
C GLN A 249 -20.07 -4.13 19.89
N HIS A 250 -19.52 -3.94 18.68
CA HIS A 250 -19.18 -5.06 17.80
C HIS A 250 -18.12 -5.99 18.44
N LEU A 251 -17.15 -5.43 19.17
CA LEU A 251 -16.21 -6.25 19.94
C LEU A 251 -16.92 -7.04 21.06
N ALA A 252 -17.85 -6.43 21.78
CA ALA A 252 -18.61 -7.10 22.84
C ALA A 252 -19.49 -8.25 22.31
N GLU A 253 -20.07 -8.08 21.12
CA GLU A 253 -20.87 -9.10 20.45
C GLU A 253 -20.07 -10.38 20.15
N ILE A 254 -18.76 -10.27 19.89
CA ILE A 254 -17.86 -11.43 19.75
C ILE A 254 -17.88 -12.32 21.01
N PHE A 255 -18.09 -11.72 22.18
CA PHE A 255 -18.21 -12.42 23.46
C PHE A 255 -19.66 -12.75 23.85
N GLY A 256 -20.62 -12.48 22.96
CA GLY A 256 -22.06 -12.63 23.22
C GLY A 256 -22.59 -11.65 24.26
N MET A 257 -21.97 -10.47 24.38
CA MET A 257 -22.31 -9.42 25.35
C MET A 257 -22.88 -8.20 24.62
N GLU A 258 -23.61 -7.37 25.37
CA GLU A 258 -24.09 -6.07 24.89
C GLU A 258 -23.51 -4.94 25.74
N THR A 259 -23.00 -3.92 25.05
CA THR A 259 -22.60 -2.64 25.62
C THR A 259 -23.63 -1.58 25.24
N SER A 260 -23.70 -0.46 25.97
CA SER A 260 -24.60 0.63 25.58
C SER A 260 -24.03 1.38 24.38
N SER A 261 -24.87 1.73 23.41
CA SER A 261 -24.51 2.56 22.25
C SER A 261 -24.19 4.03 22.58
N SER A 262 -24.37 4.45 23.84
CA SER A 262 -24.14 5.82 24.30
C SER A 262 -22.79 6.00 25.00
N ARG A 263 -22.19 7.18 24.88
CA ARG A 263 -20.99 7.61 25.64
C ARG A 263 -21.28 7.68 27.15
N THR A 264 -20.90 6.63 27.89
CA THR A 264 -21.08 6.54 29.35
C THR A 264 -19.95 7.22 30.12
N VAL A 265 -20.11 7.37 31.44
CA VAL A 265 -19.02 7.81 32.33
C VAL A 265 -17.84 6.83 32.28
N GLU A 266 -18.13 5.53 32.20
CA GLU A 266 -17.14 4.46 32.02
C GLU A 266 -16.36 4.63 30.72
N TYR A 267 -17.06 4.91 29.62
CA TYR A 267 -16.46 5.19 28.31
C TYR A 267 -15.52 6.40 28.37
N ASN A 268 -15.99 7.52 28.92
CA ASN A 268 -15.18 8.75 29.00
C ASN A 268 -13.93 8.54 29.86
N ALA A 269 -14.03 7.80 30.97
CA ALA A 269 -12.89 7.49 31.82
C ALA A 269 -11.84 6.61 31.09
N LEU A 270 -12.30 5.62 30.31
CA LEU A 270 -11.41 4.79 29.49
C LEU A 270 -10.71 5.61 28.40
N MET A 271 -11.45 6.42 27.64
CA MET A 271 -10.86 7.28 26.59
C MET A 271 -9.87 8.30 27.17
N GLN A 272 -10.19 8.89 28.33
CA GLN A 272 -9.30 9.81 29.02
C GLN A 272 -8.02 9.12 29.48
N TYR A 273 -8.12 7.92 30.06
CA TYR A 273 -6.95 7.12 30.43
C TYR A 273 -6.05 6.82 29.22
N LEU A 274 -6.61 6.38 28.09
CA LEU A 274 -5.83 6.09 26.87
C LEU A 274 -5.15 7.36 26.32
N THR A 275 -5.83 8.50 26.41
CA THR A 275 -5.32 9.81 25.97
C THR A 275 -4.15 10.26 26.85
N ASP A 276 -4.32 10.26 28.17
CA ASP A 276 -3.35 10.80 29.13
C ASP A 276 -2.11 9.91 29.27
N THR A 277 -2.28 8.60 29.15
CA THR A 277 -1.17 7.64 29.29
C THR A 277 -0.49 7.29 27.97
N GLY A 278 -1.15 7.54 26.83
CA GLY A 278 -0.74 7.04 25.52
C GLY A 278 -0.77 5.51 25.40
N ALA A 279 -1.35 4.81 26.38
CA ALA A 279 -1.49 3.36 26.39
C ALA A 279 -2.51 2.87 25.36
N SER A 280 -2.37 1.63 24.92
CA SER A 280 -3.38 0.90 24.14
C SER A 280 -4.27 0.04 25.03
N LEU A 281 -5.36 -0.44 24.45
CA LEU A 281 -6.16 -1.53 25.00
C LEU A 281 -5.33 -2.82 25.18
N LEU A 282 -4.30 -3.06 24.36
CA LEU A 282 -3.40 -4.21 24.53
C LEU A 282 -2.53 -4.05 25.78
N ASP A 283 -2.00 -2.85 26.02
CA ASP A 283 -1.26 -2.53 27.25
C ASP A 283 -2.16 -2.77 28.50
N LEU A 284 -3.45 -2.44 28.39
CA LEU A 284 -4.46 -2.73 29.42
C LEU A 284 -4.67 -4.24 29.67
N MET A 285 -4.51 -5.08 28.64
CA MET A 285 -4.59 -6.55 28.80
C MET A 285 -3.30 -7.15 29.38
N ASP A 286 -2.16 -6.54 29.07
CA ASP A 286 -0.83 -7.06 29.40
C ASP A 286 -0.28 -6.57 30.76
N MET A 287 -0.79 -5.45 31.30
CA MET A 287 -0.42 -4.93 32.63
C MET A 287 -0.73 -5.88 33.80
N SER A 288 -0.13 -5.68 34.98
CA SER A 288 -0.35 -6.54 36.15
C SER A 288 -1.80 -6.48 36.67
N ALA A 289 -2.24 -7.53 37.39
CA ALA A 289 -3.60 -7.58 37.94
C ALA A 289 -3.92 -6.42 38.92
N PRO A 290 -3.03 -6.01 39.85
CA PRO A 290 -3.29 -4.88 40.73
C PRO A 290 -3.52 -3.55 39.98
N GLN A 291 -2.79 -3.32 38.89
CA GLN A 291 -2.90 -2.09 38.11
C GLN A 291 -4.19 -2.04 37.30
N TYR A 292 -4.55 -3.17 36.69
CA TYR A 292 -5.81 -3.29 35.96
C TYR A 292 -7.01 -3.03 36.87
N GLU A 293 -7.04 -3.63 38.06
CA GLU A 293 -8.10 -3.41 39.03
C GLU A 293 -8.15 -1.97 39.55
N HIS A 294 -7.00 -1.30 39.69
CA HIS A 294 -6.98 0.13 40.02
C HIS A 294 -7.68 0.97 38.94
N ILE A 295 -7.31 0.81 37.67
CA ILE A 295 -7.91 1.56 36.55
C ILE A 295 -9.41 1.24 36.43
N LYS A 296 -9.77 -0.04 36.52
CA LYS A 296 -11.16 -0.50 36.53
C LYS A 296 -11.96 0.14 37.65
N SER A 297 -11.41 0.20 38.86
CA SER A 297 -12.08 0.82 40.00
C SER A 297 -12.39 2.28 39.71
N VAL A 298 -11.40 3.05 39.23
CA VAL A 298 -11.54 4.48 38.89
C VAL A 298 -12.59 4.71 37.80
N ALA A 299 -12.55 3.91 36.73
CA ALA A 299 -13.46 4.05 35.60
C ALA A 299 -14.92 3.64 35.91
N THR A 300 -15.11 2.74 36.88
CA THR A 300 -16.44 2.18 37.20
C THR A 300 -17.11 2.82 38.42
N VAL A 301 -16.41 3.66 39.21
CA VAL A 301 -16.95 4.29 40.45
C VAL A 301 -18.35 4.90 40.25
N SER A 302 -18.54 5.61 39.14
CA SER A 302 -19.78 6.36 38.87
C SER A 302 -20.67 5.72 37.79
N ALA A 303 -20.27 4.58 37.23
CA ALA A 303 -21.00 3.89 36.17
C ALA A 303 -21.84 2.74 36.77
N LYS A 304 -23.18 2.85 36.75
CA LYS A 304 -24.06 1.79 37.27
C LYS A 304 -25.18 1.45 36.26
N PRO A 305 -25.21 0.23 35.69
CA PRO A 305 -24.18 -0.82 35.72
C PRO A 305 -23.04 -0.58 34.70
N PRO A 306 -21.78 -0.95 35.01
CA PRO A 306 -20.69 -0.93 34.03
C PRO A 306 -20.92 -1.99 32.95
N ARG A 307 -20.60 -1.68 31.70
CA ARG A 307 -20.79 -2.58 30.55
C ARG A 307 -19.50 -2.85 29.76
N ILE A 308 -18.53 -1.93 29.79
CA ILE A 308 -17.28 -2.05 29.04
C ILE A 308 -16.27 -2.93 29.78
N PHE A 309 -15.98 -2.65 31.05
CA PHE A 309 -15.00 -3.41 31.84
C PHE A 309 -15.37 -4.89 32.03
N PRO A 310 -16.65 -5.30 32.17
CA PRO A 310 -17.01 -6.71 32.15
C PRO A 310 -16.62 -7.44 30.86
N MET A 311 -16.70 -6.75 29.71
CA MET A 311 -16.22 -7.29 28.43
C MET A 311 -14.69 -7.37 28.43
N LEU A 312 -14.00 -6.32 28.89
CA LEU A 312 -12.54 -6.31 29.01
C LEU A 312 -12.01 -7.39 29.97
N ASP A 313 -12.75 -7.72 31.03
CA ASP A 313 -12.41 -8.82 31.94
C ASP A 313 -12.41 -10.18 31.21
N ARG A 314 -13.39 -10.41 30.31
CA ARG A 314 -13.44 -11.63 29.49
C ARG A 314 -12.32 -11.70 28.47
N VAL A 315 -12.04 -10.57 27.81
CA VAL A 315 -10.89 -10.44 26.91
C VAL A 315 -9.60 -10.77 27.67
N ARG A 316 -9.40 -10.17 28.84
CA ARG A 316 -8.21 -10.37 29.66
C ARG A 316 -8.06 -11.82 30.11
N ALA A 317 -9.16 -12.47 30.51
CA ALA A 317 -9.15 -13.90 30.85
C ALA A 317 -8.74 -14.78 29.65
N LEU A 318 -9.28 -14.50 28.45
CA LEU A 318 -8.92 -15.18 27.21
C LEU A 318 -7.40 -15.05 26.94
N VAL A 319 -6.90 -13.81 26.92
CA VAL A 319 -5.49 -13.48 26.65
C VAL A 319 -4.55 -14.15 27.66
N ARG A 320 -4.88 -14.08 28.96
CA ARG A 320 -4.04 -14.66 30.03
C ARG A 320 -3.99 -16.18 30.01
N SER A 321 -5.07 -16.82 29.57
CA SER A 321 -5.12 -18.27 29.40
C SER A 321 -4.50 -18.75 28.09
N ASN A 322 -4.12 -17.83 27.19
CA ASN A 322 -3.68 -18.11 25.82
C ASN A 322 -4.64 -19.07 25.08
N ALA A 323 -5.95 -18.91 25.31
CA ALA A 323 -6.97 -19.77 24.74
C ALA A 323 -7.20 -19.45 23.25
N PRO A 324 -7.71 -20.41 22.44
CA PRO A 324 -8.05 -20.16 21.04
C PRO A 324 -8.97 -18.96 20.87
N GLY A 325 -8.63 -18.04 19.97
CA GLY A 325 -9.26 -16.73 19.79
C GLY A 325 -8.39 -15.56 20.28
N THR A 326 -7.32 -15.82 21.03
CA THR A 326 -6.45 -14.79 21.60
C THR A 326 -5.79 -13.93 20.52
N ASN A 327 -5.23 -14.54 19.47
CA ASN A 327 -4.45 -13.80 18.47
C ASN A 327 -5.34 -12.88 17.63
N ILE A 328 -6.53 -13.37 17.24
CA ILE A 328 -7.49 -12.54 16.50
C ILE A 328 -8.04 -11.40 17.36
N VAL A 329 -8.39 -11.65 18.63
CA VAL A 329 -8.89 -10.60 19.52
C VAL A 329 -7.82 -9.53 19.78
N ARG A 330 -6.56 -9.93 20.02
CA ARG A 330 -5.44 -8.99 20.16
C ARG A 330 -5.25 -8.15 18.90
N TYR A 331 -5.36 -8.76 17.73
CA TYR A 331 -5.26 -8.03 16.47
C TYR A 331 -6.40 -7.01 16.30
N LEU A 332 -7.64 -7.36 16.62
CA LEU A 332 -8.79 -6.44 16.56
C LEU A 332 -8.65 -5.25 17.53
N MET A 333 -8.13 -5.49 18.73
CA MET A 333 -7.94 -4.45 19.76
C MET A 333 -6.79 -3.49 19.48
N LEU A 334 -5.92 -3.80 18.52
CA LEU A 334 -4.82 -2.93 18.13
C LEU A 334 -5.35 -1.62 17.56
N GLU A 335 -6.29 -1.69 16.62
CA GLU A 335 -6.84 -0.50 15.93
C GLU A 335 -8.32 -0.24 16.20
N MET A 336 -9.08 -1.21 16.74
CA MET A 336 -10.54 -1.14 16.90
C MET A 336 -11.30 -0.79 15.61
N ASN A 337 -10.77 -1.16 14.45
CA ASN A 337 -11.36 -0.83 13.15
C ASN A 337 -12.74 -1.51 12.97
N ASN A 338 -13.79 -0.70 12.86
CA ASN A 338 -15.19 -1.15 12.79
C ASN A 338 -15.43 -2.23 11.72
N ARG A 339 -15.03 -1.96 10.48
CA ARG A 339 -15.18 -2.90 9.36
C ARG A 339 -14.44 -4.21 9.59
N LEU A 340 -13.22 -4.15 10.09
CA LEU A 340 -12.41 -5.34 10.36
C LEU A 340 -13.11 -6.22 11.40
N ILE A 341 -13.63 -5.64 12.48
CA ILE A 341 -14.37 -6.36 13.52
C ILE A 341 -15.59 -7.05 12.92
N LYS A 342 -16.42 -6.33 12.16
CA LYS A 342 -17.62 -6.87 11.49
C LYS A 342 -17.30 -8.07 10.59
N LEU A 343 -16.21 -7.99 9.82
CA LEU A 343 -15.77 -9.08 8.93
C LEU A 343 -15.39 -10.37 9.67
N GLN A 344 -15.06 -10.27 10.97
CA GLN A 344 -14.73 -11.44 11.80
C GLN A 344 -15.93 -12.01 12.56
N GLN A 345 -17.04 -11.29 12.65
CA GLN A 345 -18.20 -11.73 13.46
C GLN A 345 -18.95 -12.89 12.79
N ASP A 346 -19.51 -13.76 13.61
CA ASP A 346 -20.48 -14.78 13.20
C ASP A 346 -21.59 -14.88 14.27
N PRO A 347 -22.88 -14.90 13.89
CA PRO A 347 -23.96 -15.04 14.87
C PRO A 347 -23.86 -16.29 15.76
N ARG A 348 -23.21 -17.35 15.26
CA ARG A 348 -23.08 -18.62 15.97
C ARG A 348 -21.73 -18.69 16.69
N PRO A 349 -21.71 -19.12 17.97
CA PRO A 349 -20.45 -19.34 18.69
C PRO A 349 -19.65 -20.47 18.04
N TYR A 350 -18.34 -20.28 17.90
CA TYR A 350 -17.45 -21.26 17.28
C TYR A 350 -16.56 -21.93 18.33
N ARG A 351 -16.85 -23.22 18.59
CA ARG A 351 -16.19 -24.00 19.66
C ARG A 351 -14.66 -24.03 19.57
N ALA A 352 -14.11 -24.07 18.36
CA ALA A 352 -12.66 -24.12 18.16
C ALA A 352 -11.95 -22.78 18.50
N LEU A 353 -12.70 -21.68 18.65
CA LEU A 353 -12.22 -20.37 19.10
C LEU A 353 -12.90 -20.00 20.42
N SER A 354 -12.86 -20.90 21.41
CA SER A 354 -13.37 -20.67 22.77
C SER A 354 -14.85 -20.28 22.86
N ASN A 355 -15.69 -20.75 21.93
CA ASN A 355 -17.11 -20.37 21.79
C ASN A 355 -17.34 -18.87 21.57
N LEU A 356 -16.33 -18.14 21.07
CA LEU A 356 -16.50 -16.77 20.61
C LEU A 356 -17.36 -16.76 19.33
N ARG A 357 -18.12 -15.68 19.15
CA ARG A 357 -18.92 -15.39 17.95
C ARG A 357 -18.04 -14.88 16.81
N LEU A 358 -17.03 -15.68 16.48
CA LEU A 358 -16.06 -15.44 15.41
C LEU A 358 -16.31 -16.40 14.23
N THR A 359 -16.13 -15.88 13.02
CA THR A 359 -16.16 -16.67 11.79
C THR A 359 -15.11 -17.78 11.81
N SER A 360 -15.46 -18.96 11.30
CA SER A 360 -14.51 -20.07 11.16
C SER A 360 -13.30 -19.71 10.29
N ARG A 361 -13.44 -18.72 9.39
CA ARG A 361 -12.35 -18.18 8.56
C ARG A 361 -11.27 -17.42 9.34
N ALA A 362 -11.52 -17.03 10.58
CA ALA A 362 -10.52 -16.39 11.43
C ALA A 362 -9.54 -17.41 12.06
N ARG A 363 -9.90 -18.70 12.09
CA ARG A 363 -9.10 -19.75 12.76
C ARG A 363 -7.69 -19.92 12.20
N PRO A 364 -7.45 -19.93 10.87
CA PRO A 364 -6.09 -20.02 10.33
C PRO A 364 -5.21 -18.87 10.81
N PHE A 365 -5.74 -17.65 10.88
CA PHE A 365 -5.03 -16.50 11.45
C PHE A 365 -4.79 -16.64 12.94
N ASP A 366 -5.80 -17.09 13.70
CA ASP A 366 -5.63 -17.29 15.13
C ASP A 366 -4.56 -18.36 15.46
N THR A 367 -4.35 -19.33 14.56
CA THR A 367 -3.33 -20.37 14.73
C THR A 367 -1.95 -19.90 14.26
N MET A 368 -1.86 -19.40 13.02
CA MET A 368 -0.62 -18.98 12.35
C MET A 368 -0.70 -17.51 11.87
N PRO A 369 -0.72 -16.53 12.78
CA PRO A 369 -0.97 -15.13 12.45
C PRO A 369 0.07 -14.49 11.54
N PHE A 370 1.31 -15.00 11.50
CA PHE A 370 2.35 -14.45 10.61
C PHE A 370 2.27 -15.04 9.19
N ALA A 371 1.67 -16.22 9.02
CA ALA A 371 1.52 -16.89 7.73
C ALA A 371 0.11 -16.80 7.13
N ALA A 372 -0.92 -16.49 7.94
CA ALA A 372 -2.31 -16.37 7.52
C ALA A 372 -2.83 -14.92 7.71
N SER A 373 -4.09 -14.68 7.34
CA SER A 373 -4.69 -13.34 7.40
C SER A 373 -6.11 -13.43 7.96
N PRO A 374 -6.58 -12.41 8.72
CA PRO A 374 -7.97 -12.35 9.16
C PRO A 374 -8.94 -12.37 7.97
N ALA A 375 -10.21 -12.70 8.22
CA ALA A 375 -11.19 -12.78 7.15
C ALA A 375 -11.35 -11.42 6.46
N GLY A 376 -11.12 -11.36 5.14
CA GLY A 376 -11.31 -10.14 4.35
C GLY A 376 -10.29 -9.02 4.62
N HIS A 377 -9.16 -9.31 5.27
CA HIS A 377 -8.13 -8.32 5.60
C HIS A 377 -6.73 -8.90 5.52
N VAL A 378 -5.77 -8.16 4.95
CA VAL A 378 -4.35 -8.55 4.92
C VAL A 378 -3.57 -7.70 5.93
N PRO A 379 -3.06 -8.29 7.01
CA PRO A 379 -2.43 -7.55 8.09
C PRO A 379 -1.03 -7.06 7.70
N ARG A 380 -0.66 -5.84 8.13
CA ARG A 380 0.71 -5.36 7.96
C ARG A 380 1.60 -6.09 8.97
N LEU A 381 2.79 -6.49 8.54
CA LEU A 381 3.69 -7.28 9.37
C LEU A 381 4.08 -6.55 10.68
N ARG A 382 4.27 -5.23 10.61
CA ARG A 382 4.56 -4.39 11.78
C ARG A 382 3.46 -4.46 12.84
N ASP A 383 2.19 -4.51 12.41
CA ASP A 383 1.02 -4.53 13.28
C ASP A 383 0.98 -5.87 14.03
N LEU A 384 1.35 -6.97 13.35
CA LEU A 384 1.48 -8.30 13.96
C LEU A 384 2.59 -8.36 15.02
N PHE A 385 3.77 -7.81 14.73
CA PHE A 385 4.87 -7.76 15.69
C PHE A 385 4.55 -6.87 16.91
N GLU A 386 3.68 -5.88 16.75
CA GLU A 386 3.22 -5.03 17.84
C GLU A 386 2.29 -5.79 18.78
N CYS A 387 1.30 -6.50 18.23
CA CYS A 387 0.25 -7.13 19.03
C CYS A 387 0.52 -8.59 19.43
N LEU A 388 1.42 -9.32 18.78
CA LEU A 388 1.63 -10.77 19.00
C LEU A 388 3.06 -11.13 19.41
N ASP A 389 3.20 -12.28 20.08
CA ASP A 389 4.49 -12.88 20.41
C ASP A 389 5.00 -13.74 19.24
N THR A 390 6.29 -13.61 18.92
CA THR A 390 6.98 -14.30 17.83
C THR A 390 7.66 -15.59 18.27
N THR A 391 7.81 -15.83 19.57
CA THR A 391 8.58 -16.96 20.09
C THR A 391 7.98 -18.29 19.62
N GLY A 392 8.80 -19.12 18.96
CA GLY A 392 8.38 -20.44 18.44
C GLY A 392 7.57 -20.39 17.13
N ARG A 393 7.47 -19.23 16.47
CA ARG A 393 6.72 -19.00 15.23
C ARG A 393 7.60 -18.84 13.99
N GLU A 394 8.86 -19.28 14.05
CA GLU A 394 9.85 -19.17 12.97
C GLU A 394 9.35 -19.87 11.68
N HIS A 395 8.65 -20.99 11.83
CA HIS A 395 8.01 -21.72 10.73
C HIS A 395 6.97 -20.88 9.97
N GLU A 396 6.25 -19.98 10.64
CA GLU A 396 5.31 -19.06 10.00
C GLU A 396 6.03 -17.95 9.23
N LEU A 397 7.13 -17.43 9.80
CA LEU A 397 7.96 -16.43 9.15
C LEU A 397 8.66 -16.99 7.92
N LEU A 398 9.08 -18.26 7.94
CA LEU A 398 9.58 -18.97 6.76
C LEU A 398 8.50 -19.02 5.68
N GLY A 399 7.29 -19.50 5.99
CA GLY A 399 6.19 -19.54 5.03
C GLY A 399 5.85 -18.17 4.46
N ARG A 400 5.88 -17.11 5.29
CA ARG A 400 5.70 -15.72 4.85
C ARG A 400 6.85 -15.25 3.96
N ARG A 401 8.11 -15.60 4.26
CA ARG A 401 9.29 -15.25 3.46
C ARG A 401 9.19 -15.83 2.06
N ILE A 402 8.90 -17.13 1.94
CA ILE A 402 8.68 -17.79 0.64
C ILE A 402 7.55 -17.10 -0.13
N LYS A 403 6.40 -16.88 0.53
CA LYS A 403 5.28 -16.17 -0.08
C LYS A 403 5.68 -14.76 -0.57
N THR A 404 6.46 -14.03 0.22
CA THR A 404 6.91 -12.66 -0.10
C THR A 404 7.86 -12.66 -1.30
N ASN A 405 8.82 -13.60 -1.34
CA ASN A 405 9.74 -13.74 -2.48
C ASN A 405 8.96 -14.03 -3.77
N VAL A 406 7.93 -14.87 -3.71
CA VAL A 406 7.07 -15.14 -4.86
C VAL A 406 6.27 -13.89 -5.25
N GLU A 407 5.46 -13.33 -4.33
CA GLU A 407 4.53 -12.24 -4.65
C GLU A 407 5.22 -10.90 -4.97
N GLN A 408 6.34 -10.58 -4.33
CA GLN A 408 7.03 -9.29 -4.53
C GLN A 408 8.19 -9.40 -5.51
N GLN A 409 9.01 -10.44 -5.39
CA GLN A 409 10.23 -10.60 -6.19
C GLN A 409 9.99 -11.45 -7.45
N GLY A 410 8.81 -12.06 -7.61
CA GLY A 410 8.52 -12.94 -8.75
C GLY A 410 9.27 -14.26 -8.71
N MET A 411 9.93 -14.59 -7.58
CA MET A 411 10.80 -15.76 -7.44
C MET A 411 9.98 -16.98 -7.03
N LEU A 412 9.65 -17.85 -7.98
CA LEU A 412 8.84 -19.04 -7.72
C LEU A 412 9.57 -20.04 -6.80
N TYR A 413 10.89 -20.14 -6.93
CA TYR A 413 11.74 -21.04 -6.14
C TYR A 413 12.82 -20.25 -5.38
N THR A 414 12.73 -20.23 -4.05
CA THR A 414 13.71 -19.53 -3.21
C THR A 414 14.93 -20.41 -2.94
N PRO A 415 16.17 -20.00 -3.28
CA PRO A 415 17.40 -20.72 -2.95
C PRO A 415 17.57 -20.90 -1.44
N GLU A 416 18.15 -22.02 -1.02
CA GLU A 416 18.47 -22.26 0.40
C GLU A 416 19.46 -21.24 0.97
N ASP A 417 20.39 -20.75 0.15
CA ASP A 417 21.36 -19.72 0.55
C ASP A 417 20.69 -18.41 0.98
N ASP A 418 19.54 -18.07 0.39
CA ASP A 418 18.75 -16.87 0.74
C ASP A 418 17.96 -17.05 2.06
N LEU A 419 17.99 -18.26 2.63
CA LEU A 419 17.30 -18.66 3.86
C LEU A 419 18.27 -18.98 5.01
N ALA A 420 19.55 -18.64 4.88
CA ALA A 420 20.59 -18.93 5.88
C ALA A 420 20.30 -18.40 7.30
N GLY A 421 19.36 -17.44 7.46
CA GLY A 421 18.92 -16.95 8.77
C GLY A 421 17.92 -17.86 9.50
N PHE A 422 17.44 -18.94 8.88
CA PHE A 422 16.56 -19.93 9.50
C PHE A 422 17.35 -21.17 9.91
N GLU A 423 17.43 -21.44 11.22
CA GLU A 423 17.99 -22.69 11.75
C GLU A 423 17.00 -23.85 11.52
N ASP A 424 17.50 -25.05 11.22
CA ASP A 424 16.70 -26.27 10.98
C ASP A 424 15.55 -26.10 9.96
N LEU A 425 15.92 -25.77 8.72
CA LEU A 425 14.96 -25.53 7.63
C LEU A 425 13.97 -26.69 7.42
N ASP A 426 14.45 -27.93 7.48
CA ASP A 426 13.60 -29.12 7.29
C ASP A 426 12.59 -29.29 8.43
N GLY A 427 13.00 -29.06 9.69
CA GLY A 427 12.09 -29.05 10.84
C GLY A 427 11.05 -27.93 10.77
N LEU A 428 11.44 -26.73 10.32
CA LEU A 428 10.52 -25.61 10.13
C LEU A 428 9.49 -25.88 9.02
N ILE A 429 9.90 -26.46 7.89
CA ILE A 429 9.00 -26.87 6.81
C ILE A 429 7.99 -27.91 7.31
N ALA A 430 8.45 -28.93 8.05
CA ALA A 430 7.58 -29.96 8.60
C ALA A 430 6.56 -29.35 9.59
N LYS A 431 7.01 -28.46 10.48
CA LYS A 431 6.14 -27.77 11.45
C LYS A 431 5.11 -26.87 10.76
N HIS A 432 5.52 -26.10 9.74
CA HIS A 432 4.60 -25.30 8.92
C HIS A 432 3.51 -26.17 8.28
N ASN A 433 3.91 -27.23 7.59
CA ASN A 433 2.99 -28.12 6.89
C ASN A 433 2.01 -28.84 7.83
N GLN A 434 2.45 -29.25 9.02
CA GLN A 434 1.58 -29.89 10.03
C GLN A 434 0.59 -28.93 10.68
N THR A 435 0.92 -27.63 10.75
CA THR A 435 0.09 -26.61 11.41
C THR A 435 -1.01 -26.08 10.48
N LEU A 436 -0.86 -26.23 9.16
CA LEU A 436 -1.87 -25.81 8.19
C LEU A 436 -3.21 -26.55 8.42
N PRO A 437 -4.36 -25.88 8.29
CA PRO A 437 -5.64 -26.57 8.44
C PRO A 437 -5.81 -27.66 7.37
N PRO A 438 -6.29 -28.87 7.74
CA PRO A 438 -6.41 -30.01 6.84
C PRO A 438 -7.63 -29.87 5.91
N THR A 439 -7.61 -28.85 5.06
CA THR A 439 -8.70 -28.50 4.14
C THR A 439 -8.12 -28.27 2.75
N ALA A 440 -8.90 -28.59 1.70
CA ALA A 440 -8.46 -28.43 0.32
C ALA A 440 -8.01 -26.99 0.00
N SER A 441 -8.65 -25.98 0.59
CA SER A 441 -8.31 -24.55 0.42
C SER A 441 -6.97 -24.13 1.03
N HIS A 442 -6.36 -24.97 1.86
CA HIS A 442 -5.05 -24.69 2.48
C HIS A 442 -3.97 -25.69 2.07
N ALA A 443 -4.33 -26.75 1.35
CA ALA A 443 -3.39 -27.77 0.89
C ALA A 443 -2.31 -27.19 -0.03
N GLY A 444 -2.62 -26.17 -0.83
CA GLY A 444 -1.62 -25.51 -1.69
C GLY A 444 -0.55 -24.71 -0.93
N ARG A 445 -0.80 -24.36 0.34
CA ARG A 445 0.13 -23.52 1.15
C ARG A 445 1.28 -24.31 1.76
N THR A 446 1.38 -25.60 1.47
CA THR A 446 2.47 -26.44 1.91
C THR A 446 3.78 -26.04 1.24
N LEU A 447 4.85 -26.13 2.02
CA LEU A 447 6.22 -25.89 1.57
C LEU A 447 6.89 -27.20 1.21
N GLU A 448 7.67 -27.20 0.14
CA GLU A 448 8.54 -28.31 -0.25
C GLU A 448 9.95 -27.78 -0.48
N LYS A 449 10.94 -28.59 -0.11
CA LYS A 449 12.35 -28.38 -0.40
C LYS A 449 12.80 -29.41 -1.43
N ASP A 450 13.35 -28.95 -2.54
CA ASP A 450 13.94 -29.80 -3.57
C ASP A 450 15.00 -29.04 -4.38
N LYS A 451 16.00 -29.76 -4.89
CA LYS A 451 17.09 -29.23 -5.74
C LYS A 451 17.75 -27.96 -5.19
N GLY A 452 17.91 -27.83 -3.87
CA GLY A 452 18.54 -26.66 -3.25
C GLY A 452 17.62 -25.43 -3.13
N HIS A 453 16.30 -25.60 -3.28
CA HIS A 453 15.33 -24.52 -3.23
C HIS A 453 14.09 -24.90 -2.41
N VAL A 454 13.46 -23.90 -1.81
CA VAL A 454 12.19 -24.02 -1.10
C VAL A 454 11.11 -23.23 -1.85
N PHE A 455 9.92 -23.80 -1.99
CA PHE A 455 8.81 -23.17 -2.69
C PHE A 455 7.46 -23.62 -2.10
N MET A 456 6.39 -22.94 -2.50
CA MET A 456 5.02 -23.24 -2.07
C MET A 456 4.24 -23.87 -3.23
N HIS A 457 3.54 -24.97 -2.96
CA HIS A 457 2.91 -25.78 -4.00
C HIS A 457 1.85 -25.05 -4.83
N GLU A 458 1.04 -24.19 -4.21
CA GLU A 458 -0.01 -23.41 -4.88
C GLU A 458 0.53 -22.64 -6.09
N TYR A 459 1.60 -21.86 -5.89
CA TYR A 459 2.18 -21.05 -6.97
C TYR A 459 2.79 -21.90 -8.09
N GLU A 460 3.46 -23.01 -7.76
CA GLU A 460 4.00 -23.92 -8.78
C GLU A 460 2.86 -24.56 -9.58
N ASN A 461 1.88 -25.14 -8.89
CA ASN A 461 0.75 -25.82 -9.50
C ASN A 461 -0.09 -24.88 -10.37
N ASP A 462 -0.33 -23.65 -9.91
CA ASP A 462 -1.09 -22.67 -10.66
C ASP A 462 -0.37 -22.30 -11.96
N THR A 463 0.95 -22.03 -11.86
CA THR A 463 1.80 -21.73 -13.02
C THR A 463 1.76 -22.88 -14.02
N VAL A 464 1.98 -24.11 -13.56
CA VAL A 464 1.97 -25.33 -14.40
C VAL A 464 0.62 -25.51 -15.09
N SER A 465 -0.47 -25.36 -14.34
CA SER A 465 -1.84 -25.56 -14.85
C SER A 465 -2.18 -24.56 -15.97
N ILE A 466 -1.74 -23.30 -15.86
CA ILE A 466 -1.90 -22.32 -16.94
C ILE A 466 -1.12 -22.78 -18.17
N ILE A 467 0.16 -23.13 -18.01
CA ILE A 467 1.01 -23.53 -19.12
C ILE A 467 0.46 -24.78 -19.82
N GLU A 468 0.03 -25.80 -19.09
CA GLU A 468 -0.55 -27.03 -19.68
C GLU A 468 -1.82 -26.75 -20.48
N ARG A 469 -2.69 -25.84 -20.02
CA ARG A 469 -3.88 -25.41 -20.77
C ARG A 469 -3.51 -24.67 -22.05
N LEU A 470 -2.54 -23.75 -21.98
CA LEU A 470 -2.05 -23.04 -23.16
C LEU A 470 -1.39 -24.00 -24.15
N GLN A 471 -0.64 -24.99 -23.68
CA GLN A 471 -0.03 -26.03 -24.51
C GLN A 471 -1.08 -26.89 -25.21
N THR A 472 -2.15 -27.26 -24.50
CA THR A 472 -3.29 -27.99 -25.07
C THR A 472 -3.94 -27.19 -26.21
N LEU A 473 -4.18 -25.90 -26.01
CA LEU A 473 -4.71 -25.01 -27.05
C LEU A 473 -3.71 -24.81 -28.20
N ALA A 474 -2.42 -24.85 -27.90
CA ALA A 474 -1.38 -24.64 -28.91
C ALA A 474 -1.11 -25.85 -29.80
N GLY A 475 -1.61 -27.03 -29.45
CA GLY A 475 -1.35 -28.28 -30.15
C GLY A 475 -1.95 -28.37 -31.55
N ASP A 476 -3.03 -27.64 -31.82
CA ASP A 476 -3.73 -27.63 -33.10
C ASP A 476 -3.89 -26.20 -33.64
N GLY A 477 -3.91 -26.04 -34.97
CA GLY A 477 -4.24 -24.77 -35.64
C GLY A 477 -5.61 -24.80 -36.34
N VAL A 478 -5.94 -23.70 -36.99
CA VAL A 478 -7.12 -23.54 -37.85
C VAL A 478 -6.70 -23.73 -39.31
N SER A 479 -7.11 -24.84 -39.91
CA SER A 479 -6.84 -25.15 -41.31
C SER A 479 -7.48 -24.11 -42.23
N GLY A 480 -6.73 -23.63 -43.22
CA GLY A 480 -7.23 -22.62 -44.17
C GLY A 480 -7.16 -21.17 -43.69
N HIS A 481 -6.70 -20.91 -42.46
CA HIS A 481 -6.70 -19.56 -41.86
C HIS A 481 -5.88 -18.56 -42.68
N GLU A 482 -4.68 -18.95 -43.12
CA GLU A 482 -3.80 -18.07 -43.91
C GLU A 482 -4.47 -17.61 -45.21
N GLN A 483 -5.09 -18.54 -45.96
CA GLN A 483 -5.79 -18.19 -47.21
C GLN A 483 -7.05 -17.35 -46.96
N ALA A 484 -7.73 -17.56 -45.83
CA ALA A 484 -8.90 -16.76 -45.44
C ALA A 484 -8.49 -15.33 -45.08
N VAL A 485 -7.39 -15.15 -44.36
CA VAL A 485 -6.84 -13.82 -44.04
C VAL A 485 -6.36 -13.10 -45.29
N ASP A 486 -5.69 -13.78 -46.22
CA ASP A 486 -5.28 -13.18 -47.50
C ASP A 486 -6.48 -12.61 -48.27
N ARG A 487 -7.56 -13.41 -48.39
CA ARG A 487 -8.78 -12.96 -49.04
C ARG A 487 -9.41 -11.77 -48.31
N TRP A 488 -9.46 -11.82 -46.98
CA TRP A 488 -9.99 -10.71 -46.19
C TRP A 488 -9.16 -9.43 -46.33
N LEU A 489 -7.83 -9.53 -46.41
CA LEU A 489 -6.95 -8.39 -46.63
C LEU A 489 -7.16 -7.72 -47.99
N ASP A 490 -7.50 -8.50 -49.02
CA ASP A 490 -7.81 -8.00 -50.37
C ASP A 490 -9.20 -7.32 -50.44
N GLU A 491 -10.16 -7.80 -49.65
CA GLU A 491 -11.56 -7.32 -49.67
C GLU A 491 -11.84 -6.18 -48.67
N THR A 492 -11.05 -6.07 -47.61
CA THR A 492 -11.30 -5.13 -46.51
C THR A 492 -10.98 -3.69 -46.87
N THR A 493 -11.80 -2.75 -46.40
CA THR A 493 -11.51 -1.31 -46.48
C THR A 493 -10.55 -0.84 -45.38
N LEU A 494 -10.25 -1.70 -44.39
CA LEU A 494 -9.32 -1.41 -43.31
C LEU A 494 -7.87 -1.54 -43.81
N LYS A 495 -7.21 -0.40 -43.99
CA LYS A 495 -5.79 -0.38 -44.37
C LYS A 495 -4.92 -0.78 -43.18
N VAL A 496 -4.37 -1.99 -43.22
CA VAL A 496 -3.36 -2.45 -42.24
C VAL A 496 -2.09 -1.62 -42.40
N ASP A 497 -1.67 -0.99 -41.30
CA ASP A 497 -0.66 0.06 -41.23
C ASP A 497 0.80 -0.43 -41.31
N ASP A 498 1.03 -1.73 -41.12
CA ASP A 498 2.37 -2.32 -41.07
C ASP A 498 2.39 -3.76 -41.61
N ASP A 499 3.40 -4.11 -42.39
CA ASP A 499 3.50 -5.44 -43.00
C ASP A 499 3.75 -6.53 -41.94
N SER A 500 4.46 -6.20 -40.85
CA SER A 500 4.66 -7.16 -39.74
C SER A 500 3.33 -7.58 -39.09
N LYS A 501 2.34 -6.68 -39.04
CA LYS A 501 1.00 -6.99 -38.52
C LYS A 501 0.20 -7.83 -39.51
N LYS A 502 0.38 -7.64 -40.83
CA LYS A 502 -0.23 -8.50 -41.85
C LYS A 502 0.29 -9.93 -41.74
N ASP A 503 1.61 -10.08 -41.64
CA ASP A 503 2.25 -11.39 -41.49
C ASP A 503 1.82 -12.07 -40.18
N ALA A 504 1.72 -11.31 -39.10
CA ALA A 504 1.20 -11.80 -37.82
C ALA A 504 -0.27 -12.25 -37.93
N LEU A 505 -1.15 -11.51 -38.62
CA LEU A 505 -2.56 -11.91 -38.83
C LEU A 505 -2.68 -13.22 -39.61
N LYS A 506 -1.88 -13.38 -40.67
CA LYS A 506 -1.87 -14.59 -41.52
C LYS A 506 -1.44 -15.84 -40.74
N SER A 507 -0.46 -15.67 -39.86
CA SER A 507 0.11 -16.78 -39.08
C SER A 507 -0.56 -17.01 -37.73
N LEU A 508 -1.39 -16.06 -37.27
CA LEU A 508 -1.99 -16.00 -35.93
C LEU A 508 -2.55 -17.33 -35.43
N PHE A 509 -3.37 -17.99 -36.26
CA PHE A 509 -4.03 -19.24 -35.92
C PHE A 509 -3.73 -20.38 -36.90
N SER A 510 -2.72 -20.24 -37.76
CA SER A 510 -2.44 -21.26 -38.80
C SER A 510 -1.95 -22.58 -38.20
N ARG A 511 -1.21 -22.52 -37.08
CA ARG A 511 -0.60 -23.68 -36.40
C ARG A 511 -0.91 -23.78 -34.91
N SER A 512 -1.74 -22.88 -34.39
CA SER A 512 -2.08 -22.79 -32.97
C SER A 512 -3.48 -22.21 -32.79
N ARG A 513 -4.21 -22.57 -31.74
CA ARG A 513 -5.46 -21.87 -31.35
C ARG A 513 -5.21 -20.78 -30.30
N VAL A 514 -3.97 -20.63 -29.85
CA VAL A 514 -3.55 -19.56 -28.95
C VAL A 514 -2.51 -18.66 -29.63
N ALA A 515 -2.68 -17.36 -29.49
CA ALA A 515 -1.75 -16.37 -29.99
C ALA A 515 -1.32 -15.42 -28.86
N LEU A 516 -0.01 -15.33 -28.63
CA LEU A 516 0.59 -14.43 -27.65
C LEU A 516 1.23 -13.26 -28.40
N ILE A 517 0.71 -12.07 -28.19
CA ILE A 517 1.14 -10.84 -28.85
C ILE A 517 1.88 -9.97 -27.82
N TYR A 518 3.20 -9.97 -27.91
CA TYR A 518 4.07 -9.12 -27.11
C TYR A 518 4.38 -7.83 -27.85
N GLY A 519 4.50 -6.73 -27.13
CA GLY A 519 4.99 -5.50 -27.75
C GLY A 519 5.18 -4.38 -26.75
N ALA A 520 6.13 -3.49 -27.06
CA ALA A 520 6.39 -2.31 -26.25
C ALA A 520 5.19 -1.38 -26.14
N ALA A 521 5.28 -0.44 -25.20
CA ALA A 521 4.34 0.66 -25.11
C ALA A 521 4.27 1.38 -26.47
N GLY A 522 3.05 1.58 -26.99
CA GLY A 522 2.85 2.26 -28.25
C GLY A 522 3.06 1.45 -29.53
N THR A 523 3.36 0.14 -29.49
CA THR A 523 3.60 -0.65 -30.73
C THR A 523 2.35 -1.01 -31.54
N GLY A 524 1.19 -0.45 -31.18
CA GLY A 524 -0.07 -0.72 -31.86
C GLY A 524 -0.72 -2.04 -31.48
N LYS A 525 -0.49 -2.55 -30.25
CA LYS A 525 -1.16 -3.76 -29.71
C LYS A 525 -2.69 -3.70 -29.85
N SER A 526 -3.32 -2.62 -29.38
CA SER A 526 -4.77 -2.44 -29.52
C SER A 526 -5.21 -2.33 -30.99
N THR A 527 -4.36 -1.81 -31.87
CA THR A 527 -4.61 -1.78 -33.32
C THR A 527 -4.61 -3.18 -33.91
N MET A 528 -3.66 -4.04 -33.48
CA MET A 528 -3.63 -5.45 -33.84
C MET A 528 -4.89 -6.17 -33.36
N VAL A 529 -5.32 -5.91 -32.13
CA VAL A 529 -6.59 -6.42 -31.59
C VAL A 529 -7.78 -5.95 -32.43
N ASN A 530 -7.81 -4.69 -32.87
CA ASN A 530 -8.85 -4.19 -33.76
C ASN A 530 -8.86 -4.92 -35.12
N TYR A 531 -7.70 -5.23 -35.70
CA TYR A 531 -7.65 -6.03 -36.93
C TYR A 531 -8.19 -7.44 -36.72
N ILE A 532 -7.83 -8.10 -35.63
CA ILE A 532 -8.36 -9.42 -35.26
C ILE A 532 -9.88 -9.35 -35.10
N ALA A 533 -10.38 -8.33 -34.41
CA ALA A 533 -11.81 -8.16 -34.17
C ALA A 533 -12.63 -7.95 -35.47
N ASN A 534 -12.06 -7.23 -36.44
CA ASN A 534 -12.69 -6.98 -37.74
C ASN A 534 -12.61 -8.19 -38.68
N TYR A 535 -11.51 -8.96 -38.65
CA TYR A 535 -11.41 -10.23 -39.36
C TYR A 535 -12.51 -11.21 -38.90
N PHE A 536 -12.70 -11.32 -37.59
CA PHE A 536 -13.75 -12.15 -36.98
C PHE A 536 -15.10 -11.41 -36.84
N SER A 537 -15.43 -10.46 -37.71
CA SER A 537 -16.60 -9.56 -37.51
C SER A 537 -17.93 -10.29 -37.27
N GLU A 538 -18.18 -11.42 -37.95
CA GLU A 538 -19.40 -12.23 -37.83
C GLU A 538 -19.41 -13.18 -36.61
N ASN A 539 -18.26 -13.38 -35.95
CA ASN A 539 -18.11 -14.31 -34.84
C ASN A 539 -18.39 -13.67 -33.47
N SER A 540 -18.74 -14.49 -32.49
CA SER A 540 -18.88 -14.05 -31.10
C SER A 540 -17.51 -13.80 -30.46
N LYS A 541 -17.32 -12.61 -29.87
CA LYS A 541 -16.02 -12.16 -29.34
C LYS A 541 -16.15 -11.63 -27.92
N LEU A 542 -15.31 -12.11 -27.01
CA LEU A 542 -15.18 -11.55 -25.66
C LEU A 542 -13.82 -10.89 -25.49
N PHE A 543 -13.84 -9.62 -25.07
CA PHE A 543 -12.65 -8.86 -24.74
C PHE A 543 -12.60 -8.61 -23.24
N LEU A 544 -11.52 -9.07 -22.62
CA LEU A 544 -11.22 -8.88 -21.21
C LEU A 544 -10.05 -7.92 -21.03
N ALA A 545 -10.19 -7.00 -20.09
CA ALA A 545 -9.09 -6.16 -19.61
C ALA A 545 -9.03 -6.20 -18.08
N HIS A 546 -7.86 -5.95 -17.49
CA HIS A 546 -7.74 -5.94 -16.04
C HIS A 546 -8.44 -4.73 -15.40
N THR A 547 -8.39 -3.55 -16.02
CA THR A 547 -8.93 -2.29 -15.47
C THR A 547 -10.04 -1.69 -16.35
N ASN A 548 -10.96 -0.92 -15.74
CA ASN A 548 -12.00 -0.20 -16.50
C ASN A 548 -11.42 0.81 -17.52
N PRO A 549 -10.36 1.59 -17.21
CA PRO A 549 -9.72 2.43 -18.23
C PRO A 549 -9.16 1.63 -19.41
N ALA A 550 -8.51 0.48 -19.16
CA ALA A 550 -8.02 -0.38 -20.23
C ALA A 550 -9.18 -0.93 -21.07
N LYS A 551 -10.27 -1.40 -20.42
CA LYS A 551 -11.51 -1.81 -21.10
C LYS A 551 -12.05 -0.67 -21.98
N ALA A 552 -12.22 0.53 -21.44
CA ALA A 552 -12.77 1.68 -22.16
C ALA A 552 -11.84 2.16 -23.30
N ASN A 553 -10.52 2.00 -23.15
CA ASN A 553 -9.55 2.25 -24.22
C ASN A 553 -9.70 1.21 -25.34
N LEU A 554 -9.86 -0.07 -24.98
CA LEU A 554 -10.09 -1.16 -25.92
C LEU A 554 -11.41 -0.95 -26.68
N GLU A 555 -12.50 -0.66 -25.97
CA GLU A 555 -13.83 -0.40 -26.52
C GLU A 555 -13.84 0.80 -27.49
N ARG A 556 -13.05 1.84 -27.22
CA ARG A 556 -12.88 2.98 -28.15
C ARG A 556 -12.08 2.63 -29.40
N LYS A 557 -11.07 1.76 -29.27
CA LYS A 557 -10.13 1.42 -30.36
C LYS A 557 -10.61 0.26 -31.23
N VAL A 558 -11.49 -0.59 -30.69
CA VAL A 558 -12.00 -1.79 -31.35
C VAL A 558 -13.44 -1.54 -31.79
N ALA A 559 -13.61 -1.15 -33.05
CA ALA A 559 -14.93 -0.98 -33.65
C ALA A 559 -15.36 -2.30 -34.30
N ALA A 560 -15.96 -3.21 -33.53
CA ALA A 560 -16.36 -4.53 -34.01
C ALA A 560 -17.78 -4.91 -33.59
N GLN A 561 -18.53 -5.54 -34.50
CA GLN A 561 -19.82 -6.16 -34.21
C GLN A 561 -19.63 -7.45 -33.41
N HIS A 562 -20.68 -7.89 -32.70
CA HIS A 562 -20.65 -9.12 -31.88
C HIS A 562 -19.50 -9.17 -30.86
N ALA A 563 -19.10 -8.00 -30.34
CA ALA A 563 -18.02 -7.86 -29.37
C ALA A 563 -18.58 -7.48 -28.00
N GLU A 564 -18.23 -8.26 -26.98
CA GLU A 564 -18.51 -7.93 -25.59
C GLU A 564 -17.24 -7.50 -24.86
N PHE A 565 -17.32 -6.40 -24.10
CA PHE A 565 -16.18 -5.84 -23.36
C PHE A 565 -16.44 -5.89 -21.85
N ARG A 566 -15.61 -6.64 -21.13
CA ARG A 566 -15.71 -6.78 -19.67
C ARG A 566 -14.34 -6.56 -19.00
N THR A 567 -14.36 -6.19 -17.73
CA THR A 567 -13.17 -6.39 -16.90
C THR A 567 -13.12 -7.83 -16.41
N ILE A 568 -11.93 -8.37 -16.17
CA ILE A 568 -11.75 -9.73 -15.62
C ILE A 568 -12.59 -9.88 -14.34
N ALA A 569 -12.48 -8.93 -13.41
CA ALA A 569 -13.26 -8.95 -12.17
C ALA A 569 -14.78 -9.00 -12.41
N SER A 570 -15.31 -8.19 -13.34
CA SER A 570 -16.74 -8.18 -13.66
C SER A 570 -17.21 -9.48 -14.32
N HIS A 571 -16.34 -10.12 -15.12
CA HIS A 571 -16.63 -11.39 -15.78
C HIS A 571 -16.69 -12.53 -14.77
N LEU A 572 -15.69 -12.61 -13.89
CA LEU A 572 -15.63 -13.62 -12.83
C LEU A 572 -16.77 -13.50 -11.82
N ALA A 573 -17.28 -12.29 -11.58
CA ALA A 573 -18.41 -12.08 -10.68
C ALA A 573 -19.76 -12.50 -11.29
N ARG A 574 -19.94 -12.33 -12.60
CA ARG A 574 -21.20 -12.64 -13.31
C ARG A 574 -21.30 -14.09 -13.77
N GLY A 575 -20.17 -14.72 -14.07
CA GLY A 575 -20.14 -15.96 -14.84
C GLY A 575 -20.55 -15.74 -16.30
N SER A 576 -20.45 -16.78 -17.12
CA SER A 576 -20.92 -16.77 -18.50
C SER A 576 -21.26 -18.19 -18.95
N ASP A 577 -22.53 -18.43 -19.29
CA ASP A 577 -22.95 -19.67 -19.97
C ASP A 577 -22.78 -19.58 -21.50
N MET A 578 -22.36 -18.41 -22.02
CA MET A 578 -22.09 -18.23 -23.44
C MET A 578 -20.72 -18.79 -23.81
N SER A 579 -20.69 -19.47 -24.96
CA SER A 579 -19.47 -19.90 -25.64
C SER A 579 -19.07 -18.84 -26.67
N TYR A 580 -17.81 -18.42 -26.66
CA TYR A 580 -17.28 -17.43 -27.59
C TYR A 580 -16.41 -18.09 -28.66
N ASP A 581 -16.36 -17.52 -29.85
CA ASP A 581 -15.44 -18.00 -30.88
C ASP A 581 -14.02 -17.49 -30.60
N VAL A 582 -13.89 -16.22 -30.17
CA VAL A 582 -12.60 -15.60 -29.86
C VAL A 582 -12.65 -14.94 -28.48
N LEU A 583 -11.73 -15.35 -27.61
CA LEU A 583 -11.43 -14.68 -26.35
C LEU A 583 -10.14 -13.87 -26.50
N VAL A 584 -10.19 -12.57 -26.19
CA VAL A 584 -9.03 -11.68 -26.17
C VAL A 584 -8.84 -11.15 -24.76
N ILE A 585 -7.62 -11.28 -24.23
CA ILE A 585 -7.23 -10.69 -22.95
C ILE A 585 -6.13 -9.65 -23.24
N ASP A 586 -6.40 -8.38 -22.93
CA ASP A 586 -5.45 -7.28 -23.06
C ASP A 586 -4.76 -6.99 -21.71
N GLU A 587 -3.55 -6.44 -21.79
CA GLU A 587 -2.65 -6.20 -20.65
C GLU A 587 -2.40 -7.45 -19.78
N CYS A 588 -2.08 -8.59 -20.42
CA CYS A 588 -1.84 -9.86 -19.72
C CYS A 588 -0.72 -9.82 -18.67
N SER A 589 0.22 -8.87 -18.76
CA SER A 589 1.29 -8.68 -17.76
C SER A 589 0.75 -8.31 -16.37
N VAL A 590 -0.45 -7.74 -16.27
CA VAL A 590 -1.08 -7.40 -14.99
C VAL A 590 -2.09 -8.44 -14.49
N VAL A 591 -2.22 -9.59 -15.18
CA VAL A 591 -3.16 -10.65 -14.80
C VAL A 591 -2.48 -11.68 -13.91
N SER A 592 -3.02 -11.90 -12.70
CA SER A 592 -2.49 -12.89 -11.75
C SER A 592 -2.71 -14.32 -12.22
N ASN A 593 -1.92 -15.26 -11.72
CA ASN A 593 -2.09 -16.69 -12.03
C ASN A 593 -3.50 -17.17 -11.64
N ALA A 594 -3.96 -16.78 -10.45
CA ALA A 594 -5.27 -17.17 -9.93
C ALA A 594 -6.44 -16.65 -10.79
N ASP A 595 -6.38 -15.39 -11.25
CA ASP A 595 -7.41 -14.83 -12.12
C ASP A 595 -7.38 -15.47 -13.51
N MET A 596 -6.19 -15.73 -14.05
CA MET A 596 -6.04 -16.39 -15.35
C MET A 596 -6.63 -17.80 -15.33
N LEU A 597 -6.38 -18.59 -14.28
CA LEU A 597 -6.98 -19.91 -14.13
C LEU A 597 -8.51 -19.86 -14.09
N LYS A 598 -9.07 -18.95 -13.29
CA LYS A 598 -10.53 -18.78 -13.21
C LYS A 598 -11.13 -18.36 -14.56
N VAL A 599 -10.44 -17.52 -15.33
CA VAL A 599 -10.90 -17.15 -16.68
C VAL A 599 -10.90 -18.37 -17.59
N LEU A 600 -9.82 -19.16 -17.59
CA LEU A 600 -9.72 -20.38 -18.40
C LEU A 600 -10.74 -21.46 -17.98
N ASP A 601 -11.07 -21.57 -16.68
CA ASP A 601 -12.01 -22.57 -16.16
C ASP A 601 -13.48 -22.19 -16.38
N ASN A 602 -13.80 -20.90 -16.28
CA ASN A 602 -15.19 -20.43 -16.27
C ASN A 602 -15.62 -19.77 -17.58
N THR A 603 -14.79 -19.85 -18.64
CA THR A 603 -15.09 -19.25 -19.94
C THR A 603 -14.93 -20.28 -21.04
N SER A 604 -16.01 -20.54 -21.80
CA SER A 604 -15.94 -21.39 -22.99
C SER A 604 -15.52 -20.57 -24.21
N PHE A 605 -14.45 -20.97 -24.89
CA PHE A 605 -13.98 -20.31 -26.11
C PHE A 605 -13.29 -21.27 -27.09
N GLN A 606 -13.22 -20.91 -28.38
CA GLN A 606 -12.51 -21.70 -29.40
C GLN A 606 -11.06 -21.23 -29.65
N LEU A 607 -10.86 -19.91 -29.72
CA LEU A 607 -9.57 -19.26 -29.99
C LEU A 607 -9.21 -18.28 -28.86
N LEU A 608 -7.92 -18.19 -28.53
CA LEU A 608 -7.40 -17.36 -27.45
C LEU A 608 -6.32 -16.39 -27.94
N VAL A 609 -6.48 -15.11 -27.67
CA VAL A 609 -5.48 -14.06 -27.94
C VAL A 609 -5.07 -13.41 -26.63
N LEU A 610 -3.78 -13.41 -26.33
CA LEU A 610 -3.19 -12.86 -25.11
C LEU A 610 -2.24 -11.74 -25.50
N VAL A 611 -2.49 -10.52 -25.00
CA VAL A 611 -1.80 -9.32 -25.45
C VAL A 611 -1.19 -8.58 -24.26
N GLY A 612 0.05 -8.12 -24.36
CA GLY A 612 0.68 -7.38 -23.27
C GLY A 612 2.14 -6.97 -23.48
N ASP A 613 2.73 -6.39 -22.44
CA ASP A 613 4.14 -6.01 -22.37
C ASP A 613 4.77 -6.54 -21.07
N VAL A 614 5.63 -7.55 -21.18
CA VAL A 614 6.26 -8.22 -20.01
C VAL A 614 7.22 -7.34 -19.22
N PHE A 615 7.61 -6.18 -19.78
CA PHE A 615 8.49 -5.22 -19.11
C PHE A 615 7.73 -4.08 -18.43
N GLN A 616 6.41 -4.00 -18.59
CA GLN A 616 5.59 -3.07 -17.78
C GLN A 616 5.32 -3.67 -16.40
N ILE A 617 4.74 -2.88 -15.50
CA ILE A 617 4.39 -3.31 -14.13
C ILE A 617 3.59 -4.63 -14.19
N GLU A 618 3.98 -5.57 -13.33
CA GLU A 618 3.34 -6.88 -13.17
C GLU A 618 2.02 -6.78 -12.39
N ALA A 619 1.29 -7.89 -12.34
CA ALA A 619 0.11 -8.04 -11.51
C ALA A 619 0.42 -7.71 -10.03
N ILE A 620 -0.53 -7.06 -9.34
CA ILE A 620 -0.40 -6.78 -7.89
C ILE A 620 -0.32 -8.09 -7.07
N GLN A 621 -1.01 -9.12 -7.55
CA GLN A 621 -0.90 -10.50 -7.08
C GLN A 621 0.06 -11.28 -7.97
N PHE A 622 0.66 -12.37 -7.47
CA PHE A 622 1.62 -13.14 -8.25
C PHE A 622 1.08 -13.55 -9.64
N GLY A 623 1.84 -13.19 -10.67
CA GLY A 623 1.47 -13.34 -12.08
C GLY A 623 2.69 -13.51 -12.98
N ASN A 624 3.32 -14.68 -12.97
CA ASN A 624 4.52 -14.95 -13.79
C ASN A 624 4.22 -15.60 -15.14
N TRP A 625 3.02 -16.16 -15.30
CA TRP A 625 2.65 -17.06 -16.40
C TRP A 625 2.90 -16.44 -17.79
N PHE A 626 2.56 -15.16 -17.99
CA PHE A 626 2.69 -14.48 -19.28
C PHE A 626 4.17 -14.30 -19.68
N SER A 627 5.05 -14.06 -18.71
CA SER A 627 6.49 -13.91 -18.97
C SER A 627 7.18 -15.21 -19.39
N ILE A 628 6.73 -16.35 -18.85
CA ILE A 628 7.37 -17.66 -19.06
C ILE A 628 6.71 -18.48 -20.17
N ALA A 629 5.47 -18.17 -20.56
CA ALA A 629 4.75 -18.91 -21.59
C ALA A 629 5.53 -19.11 -22.91
N PRO A 630 6.30 -18.13 -23.43
CA PRO A 630 7.09 -18.30 -24.66
C PRO A 630 8.12 -19.43 -24.60
N ASP A 631 8.59 -19.82 -23.42
CA ASP A 631 9.55 -20.91 -23.23
C ASP A 631 8.93 -22.30 -23.37
N PHE A 632 7.60 -22.39 -23.28
CA PHE A 632 6.83 -23.65 -23.27
C PHE A 632 5.90 -23.80 -24.48
N LEU A 633 5.63 -22.73 -25.22
CA LEU A 633 4.75 -22.71 -26.39
C LEU A 633 5.53 -22.75 -27.72
N PRO A 634 4.93 -23.23 -28.83
CA PRO A 634 5.57 -23.24 -30.14
C PRO A 634 5.89 -21.80 -30.58
N LYS A 635 7.00 -21.61 -31.31
CA LYS A 635 7.44 -20.27 -31.75
C LYS A 635 6.38 -19.56 -32.60
N GLN A 636 5.57 -20.34 -33.31
CA GLN A 636 4.52 -19.90 -34.21
C GLN A 636 3.29 -19.35 -33.49
N ALA A 637 3.15 -19.60 -32.18
CA ALA A 637 2.10 -19.00 -31.35
C ALA A 637 2.52 -17.66 -30.72
N VAL A 638 3.78 -17.23 -30.91
CA VAL A 638 4.36 -16.05 -30.26
C VAL A 638 4.69 -14.99 -31.30
N PHE A 639 4.08 -13.83 -31.16
CA PHE A 639 4.20 -12.69 -32.06
C PHE A 639 4.76 -11.49 -31.30
N GLN A 640 5.75 -10.79 -31.87
CA GLN A 640 6.36 -9.62 -31.26
C GLN A 640 6.21 -8.39 -32.16
N LEU A 641 5.52 -7.36 -31.64
CA LEU A 641 5.40 -6.05 -32.26
C LEU A 641 6.55 -5.16 -31.80
N THR A 642 7.39 -4.72 -32.73
CA THR A 642 8.66 -4.03 -32.43
C THR A 642 8.61 -2.52 -32.64
N LYS A 643 7.78 -2.03 -33.56
CA LYS A 643 7.78 -0.60 -33.95
C LYS A 643 6.81 0.24 -33.09
N PRO A 644 7.29 1.18 -32.26
CA PRO A 644 6.45 2.07 -31.48
C PRO A 644 5.90 3.24 -32.32
N TRP A 645 4.65 3.61 -32.07
CA TRP A 645 3.91 4.68 -32.75
C TRP A 645 3.34 5.73 -31.77
N ARG A 646 3.57 5.58 -30.46
CA ARG A 646 3.02 6.47 -29.42
C ARG A 646 3.61 7.88 -29.45
N THR A 647 4.87 8.00 -29.84
CA THR A 647 5.56 9.28 -29.98
C THR A 647 6.34 9.29 -31.29
N SER A 648 6.45 10.47 -31.90
CA SER A 648 7.36 10.73 -33.02
C SER A 648 8.73 11.24 -32.55
N ASP A 649 8.92 11.47 -31.25
CA ASP A 649 10.18 11.94 -30.69
C ASP A 649 11.21 10.79 -30.65
N LYS A 650 12.28 10.93 -31.44
CA LYS A 650 13.35 9.93 -31.52
C LYS A 650 14.13 9.78 -30.22
N ALA A 651 14.29 10.85 -29.44
CA ALA A 651 15.02 10.83 -28.18
C ALA A 651 14.23 10.06 -27.11
N LEU A 652 12.91 10.22 -27.06
CA LEU A 652 12.07 9.43 -26.15
C LEU A 652 12.06 7.94 -26.54
N LEU A 653 11.97 7.63 -27.83
CA LEU A 653 12.00 6.25 -28.31
C LEU A 653 13.32 5.55 -28.00
N ASP A 654 14.46 6.22 -28.22
CA ASP A 654 15.79 5.70 -27.87
C ASP A 654 15.90 5.46 -26.35
N PHE A 655 15.49 6.44 -25.55
CA PHE A 655 15.52 6.32 -24.10
C PHE A 655 14.65 5.17 -23.58
N TRP A 656 13.43 5.02 -24.11
CA TRP A 656 12.56 3.90 -23.74
C TRP A 656 13.15 2.55 -24.12
N ALA A 657 13.80 2.45 -25.28
CA ALA A 657 14.46 1.22 -25.72
C ALA A 657 15.63 0.85 -24.80
N LYS A 658 16.50 1.82 -24.48
CA LYS A 658 17.62 1.63 -23.56
C LYS A 658 17.15 1.17 -22.18
N VAL A 659 16.14 1.83 -21.61
CA VAL A 659 15.56 1.42 -20.32
C VAL A 659 14.94 0.04 -20.43
N ARG A 660 14.12 -0.23 -21.45
CA ARG A 660 13.44 -1.53 -21.64
C ARG A 660 14.43 -2.70 -21.69
N ASN A 661 15.51 -2.53 -22.44
CA ASN A 661 16.48 -3.59 -22.71
C ASN A 661 17.66 -3.61 -21.72
N LEU A 662 17.77 -2.59 -20.85
CA LEU A 662 18.94 -2.30 -20.02
C LEU A 662 20.22 -2.23 -20.83
N GLU A 663 20.19 -1.39 -21.86
CA GLU A 663 21.38 -1.06 -22.63
C GLU A 663 22.26 -0.07 -21.85
N ASP A 664 23.57 -0.10 -22.10
CA ASP A 664 24.48 0.92 -21.59
C ASP A 664 24.08 2.33 -22.10
N GLY A 665 24.32 3.37 -21.31
CA GLY A 665 24.07 4.75 -21.74
C GLY A 665 22.74 5.37 -21.30
N ILE A 666 22.04 4.77 -20.32
CA ILE A 666 20.76 5.28 -19.79
C ILE A 666 20.98 6.63 -19.09
N GLU A 667 21.99 6.73 -18.23
CA GLU A 667 22.35 7.93 -17.50
C GLU A 667 22.78 9.06 -18.44
N GLU A 668 23.56 8.74 -19.47
CA GLU A 668 23.96 9.67 -20.52
C GLU A 668 22.76 10.16 -21.32
N ALA A 669 21.80 9.30 -21.64
CA ALA A 669 20.57 9.71 -22.32
C ALA A 669 19.73 10.66 -21.45
N ILE A 670 19.61 10.36 -20.15
CA ILE A 670 18.93 11.23 -19.17
C ILE A 670 19.58 12.61 -19.12
N ALA A 671 20.91 12.67 -19.04
CA ALA A 671 21.66 13.91 -18.96
C ALA A 671 21.61 14.70 -20.29
N HIS A 672 21.87 14.03 -21.42
CA HIS A 672 21.95 14.66 -22.74
C HIS A 672 20.61 15.27 -23.18
N HIS A 673 19.49 14.60 -22.87
CA HIS A 673 18.15 15.08 -23.23
C HIS A 673 17.49 15.92 -22.14
N GLY A 674 18.18 16.19 -21.03
CA GLY A 674 17.66 17.04 -19.96
C GLY A 674 16.43 16.46 -19.25
N TYR A 675 16.29 15.14 -19.23
CA TYR A 675 15.19 14.46 -18.55
C TYR A 675 15.32 14.58 -17.03
N SER A 676 16.53 14.71 -16.48
CA SER A 676 16.73 14.90 -15.04
C SER A 676 16.34 16.32 -14.60
N GLY A 677 15.65 16.42 -13.47
CA GLY A 677 15.28 17.65 -12.79
C GLY A 677 15.63 17.58 -11.31
N VAL A 678 15.96 18.73 -10.72
CA VAL A 678 16.14 18.86 -9.27
C VAL A 678 14.77 19.07 -8.63
N LEU A 679 14.58 18.53 -7.43
CA LEU A 679 13.36 18.73 -6.62
C LEU A 679 13.25 20.21 -6.18
N ASP A 680 12.71 21.05 -7.06
CA ASP A 680 12.57 22.50 -6.90
C ASP A 680 11.23 23.03 -7.45
N GLU A 681 11.09 24.36 -7.52
CA GLU A 681 9.90 25.05 -8.00
C GLU A 681 9.48 24.67 -9.43
N SER A 682 10.41 24.16 -10.25
CA SER A 682 10.13 23.74 -11.62
C SER A 682 9.18 22.53 -11.66
N LEU A 683 9.14 21.70 -10.62
CA LEU A 683 8.21 20.57 -10.49
C LEU A 683 6.76 21.04 -10.62
N PHE A 684 6.42 22.16 -10.00
CA PHE A 684 5.07 22.71 -9.95
C PHE A 684 4.73 23.62 -11.13
N THR A 685 5.70 23.89 -12.02
CA THR A 685 5.50 24.78 -13.17
C THR A 685 5.00 23.98 -14.36
N ARG A 686 3.75 24.19 -14.76
CA ARG A 686 3.10 23.43 -15.84
C ARG A 686 3.79 23.66 -17.19
N GLN A 687 4.15 22.59 -17.90
CA GLN A 687 4.77 22.72 -19.23
C GLN A 687 3.76 22.60 -20.38
N ARG A 688 2.69 21.82 -20.21
CA ARG A 688 1.66 21.55 -21.22
C ARG A 688 0.25 21.53 -20.61
N GLU A 689 -0.78 21.67 -21.44
CA GLU A 689 -2.17 21.52 -20.99
C GLU A 689 -2.45 20.09 -20.51
N ASP A 690 -2.07 19.06 -21.26
CA ASP A 690 -2.19 17.65 -20.82
C ASP A 690 -0.91 17.19 -20.11
N GLU A 691 -0.76 17.58 -18.84
CA GLU A 691 0.38 17.24 -17.98
C GLU A 691 -0.07 16.45 -16.75
N ILE A 692 0.73 15.46 -16.35
CA ILE A 692 0.55 14.74 -15.10
C ILE A 692 1.85 14.63 -14.30
N ILE A 693 1.72 14.66 -12.98
CA ILE A 693 2.79 14.30 -12.06
C ILE A 693 2.55 12.87 -11.55
N LEU A 694 3.54 12.00 -11.71
CA LEU A 694 3.52 10.61 -11.28
C LEU A 694 4.43 10.43 -10.07
N CYS A 695 3.86 9.91 -8.98
CA CYS A 695 4.59 9.64 -7.74
C CYS A 695 4.35 8.20 -7.27
N LEU A 696 5.14 7.72 -6.30
CA LEU A 696 4.89 6.45 -5.60
C LEU A 696 4.26 6.63 -4.21
N ASN A 697 4.63 7.70 -3.51
CA ASN A 697 4.18 8.00 -2.16
C ASN A 697 2.97 8.95 -2.13
N TYR A 698 2.09 8.72 -1.18
CA TYR A 698 0.93 9.59 -0.92
C TYR A 698 1.29 10.77 -0.01
N ASP A 699 2.19 10.53 0.95
CA ASP A 699 2.52 11.42 2.07
C ASP A 699 3.97 11.97 1.94
N GLY A 700 4.31 13.01 2.70
CA GLY A 700 5.59 13.74 2.62
C GLY A 700 5.56 14.94 1.66
N LEU A 701 6.60 15.80 1.68
CA LEU A 701 6.66 17.07 0.93
C LEU A 701 6.32 16.89 -0.57
N TYR A 702 6.92 15.90 -1.22
CA TYR A 702 6.67 15.57 -2.64
C TYR A 702 5.71 14.39 -2.83
N GLY A 703 4.90 14.06 -1.81
CA GLY A 703 3.84 13.05 -1.94
C GLY A 703 2.65 13.58 -2.73
N ILE A 704 1.86 12.66 -3.31
CA ILE A 704 0.67 12.98 -4.12
C ILE A 704 -0.25 14.00 -3.43
N ASN A 705 -0.50 13.82 -2.12
CA ASN A 705 -1.42 14.66 -1.37
C ASN A 705 -0.92 16.10 -1.23
N ASN A 706 0.38 16.30 -1.00
CA ASN A 706 0.96 17.64 -0.88
C ASN A 706 1.12 18.30 -2.26
N ILE A 707 1.55 17.55 -3.29
CA ILE A 707 1.63 18.08 -4.65
C ILE A 707 0.26 18.54 -5.15
N ASN A 708 -0.80 17.75 -4.90
CA ASN A 708 -2.16 18.16 -5.21
C ASN A 708 -2.56 19.44 -4.49
N ARG A 709 -2.18 19.63 -3.20
CA ARG A 709 -2.44 20.87 -2.46
C ARG A 709 -1.69 22.07 -3.04
N PHE A 710 -0.40 21.92 -3.37
CA PHE A 710 0.38 22.99 -4.00
C PHE A 710 -0.28 23.47 -5.29
N LEU A 711 -0.60 22.54 -6.19
CA LEU A 711 -1.17 22.88 -7.49
C LEU A 711 -2.62 23.35 -7.40
N GLN A 712 -3.40 22.85 -6.43
CA GLN A 712 -4.73 23.36 -6.15
C GLN A 712 -4.69 24.78 -5.55
N ALA A 713 -3.66 25.12 -4.76
CA ALA A 713 -3.53 26.47 -4.17
C ALA A 713 -3.42 27.55 -5.26
N GLU A 714 -2.75 27.24 -6.37
CA GLU A 714 -2.63 28.12 -7.56
C GLU A 714 -3.91 28.26 -8.37
N ASN A 715 -4.85 27.33 -8.23
CA ASN A 715 -6.15 27.46 -8.86
C ASN A 715 -6.92 28.62 -8.22
N SER A 716 -7.16 29.69 -9.00
CA SER A 716 -7.91 30.88 -8.60
C SER A 716 -9.42 30.75 -8.78
N GLY A 717 -9.90 29.57 -9.19
CA GLY A 717 -11.32 29.25 -9.29
C GLY A 717 -12.06 29.36 -7.96
N LYS A 718 -13.38 29.51 -8.03
CA LYS A 718 -14.28 29.59 -6.87
C LYS A 718 -14.04 28.40 -5.94
N ALA A 719 -13.70 28.68 -4.68
CA ALA A 719 -13.38 27.68 -3.67
C ALA A 719 -14.54 27.44 -2.71
N VAL A 720 -14.76 26.17 -2.35
CA VAL A 720 -15.74 25.72 -1.36
C VAL A 720 -15.06 24.72 -0.42
N THR A 721 -15.17 24.96 0.89
CA THR A 721 -14.66 24.04 1.92
C THR A 721 -15.77 23.08 2.37
N TRP A 722 -15.47 21.79 2.39
CA TRP A 722 -16.38 20.74 2.85
C TRP A 722 -15.62 19.76 3.76
N GLY A 723 -16.02 19.66 5.03
CA GLY A 723 -15.26 18.88 6.02
C GLY A 723 -13.89 19.52 6.32
N ALA A 724 -12.81 18.77 6.11
CA ALA A 724 -11.44 19.24 6.18
C ALA A 724 -10.81 19.46 4.77
N SER A 725 -11.60 19.22 3.71
CA SER A 725 -11.16 19.34 2.32
C SER A 725 -11.63 20.64 1.69
N THR A 726 -10.89 21.15 0.71
CA THR A 726 -11.30 22.29 -0.12
C THR A 726 -11.36 21.84 -1.57
N TYR A 727 -12.40 22.28 -2.28
CA TYR A 727 -12.62 22.01 -3.71
C TYR A 727 -12.74 23.34 -4.45
N LYS A 728 -12.18 23.40 -5.67
CA LYS A 728 -12.23 24.60 -6.49
C LYS A 728 -12.75 24.30 -7.89
N VAL A 729 -13.50 25.25 -8.44
CA VAL A 729 -13.88 25.21 -9.86
C VAL A 729 -12.62 25.15 -10.71
N GLY A 730 -12.61 24.24 -11.69
CA GLY A 730 -11.47 23.99 -12.56
C GLY A 730 -10.52 22.89 -12.11
N ASP A 731 -10.67 22.35 -10.89
CA ASP A 731 -9.83 21.25 -10.39
C ASP A 731 -9.99 20.00 -11.28
N PRO A 732 -8.88 19.36 -11.71
CA PRO A 732 -8.93 18.05 -12.32
C PRO A 732 -9.26 17.01 -11.26
N VAL A 733 -10.14 16.06 -11.58
CA VAL A 733 -10.58 15.02 -10.65
C VAL A 733 -10.48 13.63 -11.26
N VAL A 734 -10.27 12.64 -10.39
CA VAL A 734 -10.31 11.22 -10.75
C VAL A 734 -11.28 10.50 -9.83
N PHE A 735 -12.23 9.78 -10.41
CA PHE A 735 -13.24 9.05 -9.67
C PHE A 735 -12.69 7.78 -9.01
N GLY A 736 -13.13 7.54 -7.78
CA GLY A 736 -12.81 6.35 -7.00
C GLY A 736 -13.77 5.18 -7.29
N ASN A 737 -13.60 4.09 -6.55
CA ASN A 737 -14.52 2.95 -6.61
C ASN A 737 -15.63 3.12 -5.56
N SER A 738 -16.55 4.06 -5.79
CA SER A 738 -17.69 4.30 -4.87
C SER A 738 -18.92 3.44 -5.18
N GLY A 739 -19.02 2.85 -6.38
CA GLY A 739 -20.21 2.11 -6.82
C GLY A 739 -21.44 2.98 -7.11
N ARG A 740 -21.59 4.12 -6.43
CA ARG A 740 -22.74 5.04 -6.43
C ARG A 740 -23.29 5.42 -7.81
N PHE A 741 -22.42 5.58 -8.81
CA PHE A 741 -22.78 6.09 -10.14
C PHE A 741 -22.44 5.11 -11.28
N GLN A 742 -22.31 3.82 -10.95
CA GLN A 742 -22.13 2.78 -11.96
C GLN A 742 -23.42 2.62 -12.80
N PRO A 743 -23.32 2.31 -14.10
CA PRO A 743 -22.10 2.02 -14.87
C PRO A 743 -21.47 3.25 -15.54
N LEU A 744 -22.06 4.44 -15.43
CA LEU A 744 -21.62 5.63 -16.16
C LEU A 744 -20.25 6.12 -15.66
N ILE A 745 -20.13 6.27 -14.34
CA ILE A 745 -18.91 6.71 -13.66
C ILE A 745 -18.25 5.49 -13.04
N TYR A 746 -17.01 5.26 -13.45
CA TYR A 746 -16.21 4.12 -12.98
C TYR A 746 -14.87 4.54 -12.40
N ASN A 747 -14.26 3.64 -11.62
CA ASN A 747 -12.97 3.90 -10.99
C ASN A 747 -11.91 4.26 -12.03
N ASN A 748 -11.14 5.32 -11.76
CA ASN A 748 -10.16 5.96 -12.66
C ASN A 748 -10.75 6.75 -13.85
N LEU A 749 -12.07 6.99 -13.90
CA LEU A 749 -12.62 7.96 -14.85
C LEU A 749 -12.11 9.37 -14.49
N LYS A 750 -11.62 10.10 -15.48
CA LYS A 750 -11.16 11.47 -15.34
C LYS A 750 -12.33 12.45 -15.50
N GLY A 751 -12.24 13.56 -14.81
CA GLY A 751 -13.16 14.67 -14.98
C GLY A 751 -12.56 16.00 -14.53
N ARG A 752 -13.37 17.05 -14.62
CA ARG A 752 -13.01 18.39 -14.16
C ARG A 752 -14.21 19.04 -13.50
N ILE A 753 -13.99 19.70 -12.38
CA ILE A 753 -15.05 20.45 -11.72
C ILE A 753 -15.39 21.69 -12.55
N VAL A 754 -16.66 21.82 -12.96
CA VAL A 754 -17.18 22.92 -13.77
C VAL A 754 -17.88 23.96 -12.90
N ASP A 755 -18.65 23.53 -11.90
CA ASP A 755 -19.27 24.41 -10.90
C ASP A 755 -19.37 23.70 -9.54
N ILE A 756 -19.41 24.50 -8.47
CA ILE A 756 -19.60 24.03 -7.10
C ILE A 756 -20.53 24.99 -6.36
N GLN A 757 -21.51 24.44 -5.64
CA GLN A 757 -22.41 25.20 -4.79
C GLN A 757 -22.51 24.55 -3.41
N ALA A 758 -22.44 25.36 -2.35
CA ALA A 758 -22.55 24.89 -0.97
C ALA A 758 -23.89 25.30 -0.37
N ALA A 759 -24.53 24.37 0.31
CA ALA A 759 -25.69 24.58 1.17
C ALA A 759 -25.34 24.20 2.62
N ALA A 760 -26.31 24.37 3.53
CA ALA A 760 -26.10 24.08 4.96
C ALA A 760 -25.88 22.59 5.24
N ASP A 761 -26.50 21.71 4.45
CA ASP A 761 -26.54 20.26 4.66
C ASP A 761 -25.90 19.45 3.51
N HIS A 762 -25.56 20.09 2.39
CA HIS A 762 -24.92 19.44 1.24
C HIS A 762 -24.01 20.35 0.42
N ILE A 763 -23.18 19.74 -0.41
CA ILE A 763 -22.41 20.36 -1.48
C ILE A 763 -22.83 19.75 -2.82
N GLN A 764 -23.13 20.61 -3.81
CA GLN A 764 -23.44 20.23 -5.17
C GLN A 764 -22.18 20.37 -6.04
N PHE A 765 -21.91 19.35 -6.85
CA PHE A 765 -20.85 19.35 -7.84
C PHE A 765 -21.40 19.21 -9.25
N ASP A 766 -20.92 20.05 -10.16
CA ASP A 766 -21.06 19.86 -11.60
C ASP A 766 -19.69 19.44 -12.14
N VAL A 767 -19.60 18.24 -12.71
CA VAL A 767 -18.33 17.63 -13.13
C VAL A 767 -18.40 17.21 -14.59
N TRP A 768 -17.50 17.76 -15.40
CA TRP A 768 -17.27 17.32 -16.78
C TRP A 768 -16.53 15.98 -16.76
N LEU A 769 -16.98 15.00 -17.55
CA LEU A 769 -16.36 13.68 -17.63
C LEU A 769 -15.62 13.52 -18.96
N GLU A 770 -14.42 12.94 -18.93
CA GLU A 770 -13.63 12.64 -20.14
C GLU A 770 -14.16 11.40 -20.89
N ARG A 771 -15.42 11.47 -21.28
CA ARG A 771 -16.15 10.43 -22.01
C ARG A 771 -17.33 11.06 -22.74
N ASN A 772 -17.67 10.51 -23.90
CA ASN A 772 -18.91 10.84 -24.58
C ASN A 772 -20.07 10.01 -24.02
N PHE A 773 -21.14 10.68 -23.60
CA PHE A 773 -22.40 10.07 -23.17
C PHE A 773 -23.57 11.02 -23.43
N SER A 774 -24.79 10.52 -23.28
CA SER A 774 -26.02 11.31 -23.47
C SER A 774 -26.86 11.30 -22.20
N GLU A 775 -27.90 12.10 -22.17
CA GLU A 775 -28.89 12.12 -21.07
C GLU A 775 -29.45 10.71 -20.78
N LEU A 776 -29.67 9.88 -21.82
CA LEU A 776 -30.11 8.49 -21.69
C LEU A 776 -29.16 7.63 -20.85
N SER A 777 -27.87 7.96 -20.82
CA SER A 777 -26.86 7.22 -20.05
C SER A 777 -26.95 7.49 -18.54
N VAL A 778 -27.68 8.53 -18.12
CA VAL A 778 -27.91 8.90 -16.72
C VAL A 778 -29.22 8.30 -16.19
N TRP A 779 -30.15 7.90 -17.07
CA TRP A 779 -31.43 7.34 -16.68
C TRP A 779 -31.29 6.11 -15.78
N GLY A 780 -32.00 6.14 -14.64
CA GLY A 780 -31.98 5.07 -13.64
C GLY A 780 -30.79 5.11 -12.68
N ILE A 781 -29.87 6.07 -12.81
CA ILE A 781 -28.79 6.29 -11.83
C ILE A 781 -29.29 7.29 -10.77
N GLU A 782 -29.48 6.82 -9.54
CA GLU A 782 -30.02 7.64 -8.46
C GLU A 782 -29.06 8.78 -8.07
N GLY A 783 -29.59 10.02 -8.00
CA GLY A 783 -28.85 11.19 -7.54
C GLY A 783 -27.80 11.73 -8.51
N LEU A 784 -27.90 11.39 -9.80
CA LEU A 784 -27.06 11.91 -10.88
C LEU A 784 -27.93 12.58 -11.95
N GLU A 785 -27.54 13.78 -12.39
CA GLU A 785 -28.27 14.58 -13.39
C GLU A 785 -27.36 14.92 -14.57
N TYR A 786 -27.93 15.03 -15.78
CA TYR A 786 -27.20 15.51 -16.97
C TYR A 786 -27.35 17.03 -17.09
N VAL A 787 -26.23 17.73 -17.26
CA VAL A 787 -26.21 19.21 -17.37
C VAL A 787 -25.90 19.70 -18.79
N GLY A 788 -25.19 18.88 -19.60
CA GLY A 788 -24.77 19.24 -20.96
C GLY A 788 -23.27 19.01 -21.19
N GLU A 789 -22.83 18.87 -22.45
CA GLU A 789 -21.41 18.76 -22.83
C GLU A 789 -20.61 17.70 -22.05
N SER A 790 -21.18 16.52 -21.81
CA SER A 790 -20.58 15.47 -20.96
C SER A 790 -20.39 15.88 -19.48
N THR A 791 -21.20 16.81 -18.97
CA THR A 791 -21.23 17.24 -17.57
C THR A 791 -22.36 16.57 -16.82
N VAL A 792 -22.04 16.06 -15.62
CA VAL A 792 -23.01 15.51 -14.66
C VAL A 792 -23.10 16.37 -13.41
N ARG A 793 -24.25 16.35 -12.75
CA ARG A 793 -24.48 17.00 -11.45
C ARG A 793 -24.88 16.00 -10.38
N PHE A 794 -24.36 16.17 -9.17
CA PHE A 794 -24.76 15.38 -8.00
C PHE A 794 -24.45 16.10 -6.68
N ASN A 795 -25.12 15.65 -5.61
CA ASN A 795 -24.98 16.21 -4.25
C ASN A 795 -24.24 15.26 -3.30
N VAL A 796 -23.50 15.84 -2.36
CA VAL A 796 -22.87 15.14 -1.23
C VAL A 796 -23.34 15.78 0.07
N TYR A 797 -23.89 14.98 0.99
CA TYR A 797 -24.56 15.46 2.22
C TYR A 797 -23.68 15.31 3.47
N LEU A 798 -23.96 16.09 4.52
CA LEU A 798 -23.32 15.88 5.83
C LEU A 798 -23.77 14.54 6.45
N PRO A 799 -22.87 13.79 7.12
CA PRO A 799 -23.27 12.61 7.86
C PRO A 799 -24.28 12.96 8.96
N GLN A 800 -25.37 12.21 9.08
CA GLN A 800 -26.43 12.47 10.08
C GLN A 800 -25.96 12.18 11.52
N SER A 801 -24.98 11.29 11.72
CA SER A 801 -24.30 11.03 13.01
C SER A 801 -23.02 10.22 12.81
N THR A 802 -21.90 10.64 13.42
CA THR A 802 -20.61 9.90 13.43
C THR A 802 -20.61 8.70 14.37
N ASP A 803 -21.55 8.65 15.32
CA ASP A 803 -21.61 7.62 16.37
C ASP A 803 -22.45 6.40 15.96
N THR A 804 -23.24 6.51 14.88
CA THR A 804 -24.08 5.42 14.36
C THR A 804 -23.39 4.63 13.26
N ASP A 805 -23.77 3.36 13.12
CA ASP A 805 -23.21 2.41 12.15
C ASP A 805 -23.80 2.52 10.73
N ASN A 806 -24.68 3.51 10.49
CA ASN A 806 -25.32 3.72 9.19
C ASN A 806 -24.44 4.58 8.29
N GLU A 807 -23.86 3.94 7.27
CA GLU A 807 -23.18 4.63 6.18
C GLU A 807 -24.19 5.08 5.12
N ASP A 808 -24.24 6.38 4.82
CA ASP A 808 -24.94 6.88 3.65
C ASP A 808 -23.89 7.17 2.56
N ASP A 809 -23.90 6.40 1.47
CA ASP A 809 -23.01 6.62 0.30
C ASP A 809 -23.15 8.04 -0.28
N ARG A 810 -24.25 8.74 0.04
CA ARG A 810 -24.47 10.12 -0.36
C ARG A 810 -23.66 11.13 0.47
N SER A 811 -23.00 10.69 1.54
CA SER A 811 -22.12 11.54 2.36
C SER A 811 -20.64 11.53 1.93
N THR A 812 -20.28 10.62 1.03
CA THR A 812 -18.90 10.47 0.53
C THR A 812 -18.72 11.16 -0.81
N VAL A 813 -17.65 11.93 -0.95
CA VAL A 813 -17.24 12.52 -2.24
C VAL A 813 -16.67 11.41 -3.13
N PRO A 814 -17.22 11.16 -4.33
CA PRO A 814 -16.88 9.98 -5.15
C PRO A 814 -15.61 10.15 -5.99
N PHE A 815 -14.95 11.30 -5.89
CA PHE A 815 -13.73 11.63 -6.63
C PHE A 815 -12.70 12.30 -5.71
N GLN A 816 -11.47 12.36 -6.20
CA GLN A 816 -10.37 13.12 -5.60
C GLN A 816 -9.83 14.14 -6.61
N VAL A 817 -9.21 15.21 -6.11
CA VAL A 817 -8.42 16.14 -6.93
C VAL A 817 -7.14 15.42 -7.41
N ALA A 818 -6.78 15.59 -8.68
CA ALA A 818 -5.81 14.74 -9.36
C ALA A 818 -4.86 15.52 -10.28
N TYR A 819 -4.12 16.48 -9.73
CA TYR A 819 -2.97 17.08 -10.40
C TYR A 819 -1.76 16.13 -10.43
N ALA A 820 -1.64 15.29 -9.40
CA ALA A 820 -0.70 14.19 -9.28
C ALA A 820 -1.44 12.89 -9.00
N VAL A 821 -0.92 11.78 -9.53
CA VAL A 821 -1.45 10.42 -9.32
C VAL A 821 -0.33 9.41 -9.11
N SER A 822 -0.68 8.23 -8.60
CA SER A 822 0.30 7.16 -8.48
C SER A 822 0.63 6.53 -9.83
N ILE A 823 1.87 6.06 -10.00
CA ILE A 823 2.31 5.37 -11.22
C ILE A 823 1.37 4.19 -11.55
N HIS A 824 0.95 3.40 -10.55
CA HIS A 824 -0.01 2.30 -10.73
C HIS A 824 -1.37 2.76 -11.29
N ARG A 825 -1.89 3.93 -10.89
CA ARG A 825 -3.17 4.46 -11.43
C ARG A 825 -3.03 5.07 -12.82
N SER A 826 -1.80 5.41 -13.24
CA SER A 826 -1.53 5.88 -14.61
C SER A 826 -1.56 4.77 -15.67
N GLN A 827 -1.68 3.49 -15.26
CA GLN A 827 -1.73 2.36 -16.19
C GLN A 827 -2.89 2.50 -17.18
N GLY A 828 -2.57 2.35 -18.47
CA GLY A 828 -3.54 2.53 -19.56
C GLY A 828 -3.88 3.98 -19.91
N LEU A 829 -3.32 4.97 -19.18
CA LEU A 829 -3.41 6.39 -19.49
C LEU A 829 -2.15 6.86 -20.23
N GLU A 830 -2.25 7.97 -20.95
CA GLU A 830 -1.16 8.60 -21.72
C GLU A 830 -1.32 10.13 -21.57
N TYR A 831 -0.20 10.88 -21.57
CA TYR A 831 -0.20 12.33 -21.37
C TYR A 831 0.82 13.01 -22.28
N ASP A 832 0.57 14.23 -22.72
CA ASP A 832 1.54 15.00 -23.52
C ASP A 832 2.82 15.32 -22.74
N SER A 833 2.68 15.69 -21.46
CA SER A 833 3.79 15.93 -20.53
C SER A 833 3.68 15.02 -19.30
N VAL A 834 4.79 14.37 -18.94
CA VAL A 834 4.88 13.56 -17.72
C VAL A 834 6.05 14.04 -16.87
N LYS A 835 5.77 14.30 -15.60
CA LYS A 835 6.79 14.50 -14.56
C LYS A 835 6.77 13.32 -13.61
N VAL A 836 7.90 12.64 -13.44
CA VAL A 836 8.05 11.54 -12.49
C VAL A 836 8.79 12.06 -11.27
N VAL A 837 8.29 11.81 -10.06
CA VAL A 837 8.91 12.23 -8.80
C VAL A 837 9.37 11.00 -8.03
N ILE A 838 10.67 10.92 -7.78
CA ILE A 838 11.31 9.86 -7.02
C ILE A 838 12.13 10.50 -5.90
N THR A 839 11.87 10.06 -4.68
CA THR A 839 12.49 10.58 -3.45
C THR A 839 13.21 9.46 -2.71
N ASP A 840 14.10 9.79 -1.80
CA ASP A 840 14.73 8.84 -0.87
C ASP A 840 13.73 7.93 -0.15
N ALA A 841 12.54 8.44 0.18
CA ALA A 841 11.49 7.68 0.85
C ALA A 841 10.85 6.56 0.00
N ASN A 842 11.03 6.56 -1.33
CA ASN A 842 10.36 5.61 -2.24
C ASN A 842 11.28 5.00 -3.30
N GLU A 843 12.58 5.33 -3.30
CA GLU A 843 13.54 4.86 -4.29
C GLU A 843 13.64 3.33 -4.34
N ASP A 844 13.45 2.63 -3.22
CA ASP A 844 13.46 1.16 -3.14
C ASP A 844 12.19 0.50 -3.68
N ASP A 845 11.11 1.27 -3.81
CA ASP A 845 9.86 0.79 -4.41
C ASP A 845 9.92 0.90 -5.95
N ILE A 846 10.95 1.54 -6.53
CA ILE A 846 11.14 1.66 -7.97
C ILE A 846 11.80 0.40 -8.52
N SER A 847 10.99 -0.46 -9.15
CA SER A 847 11.49 -1.55 -10.00
C SER A 847 11.67 -1.11 -11.45
N HIS A 848 12.37 -1.93 -12.24
CA HIS A 848 12.47 -1.77 -13.70
C HIS A 848 11.11 -1.54 -14.37
N GLY A 849 10.13 -2.38 -14.05
CA GLY A 849 8.79 -2.28 -14.63
C GLY A 849 8.04 -1.02 -14.23
N ILE A 850 8.21 -0.56 -12.98
CA ILE A 850 7.60 0.69 -12.49
C ILE A 850 8.22 1.90 -13.21
N PHE A 851 9.54 1.96 -13.26
CA PHE A 851 10.26 3.05 -13.93
C PHE A 851 9.93 3.10 -15.42
N TYR A 852 10.00 1.97 -16.11
CA TYR A 852 9.64 1.86 -17.53
C TYR A 852 8.18 2.23 -17.79
N THR A 853 7.26 1.83 -16.92
CA THR A 853 5.83 2.19 -17.07
C THR A 853 5.62 3.69 -16.93
N ALA A 854 6.31 4.34 -15.98
CA ALA A 854 6.21 5.78 -15.74
C ALA A 854 6.71 6.58 -16.94
N ILE A 855 7.91 6.30 -17.46
CA ILE A 855 8.51 7.06 -18.57
C ILE A 855 7.73 6.87 -19.88
N THR A 856 7.13 5.69 -20.09
CA THR A 856 6.35 5.39 -21.31
C THR A 856 4.95 6.02 -21.32
N ARG A 857 4.55 6.73 -20.26
CA ARG A 857 3.30 7.51 -20.22
C ARG A 857 3.39 8.80 -21.05
N ALA A 858 4.61 9.32 -21.28
CA ALA A 858 4.84 10.57 -21.99
C ALA A 858 4.63 10.42 -23.50
N ARG A 859 3.97 11.40 -24.13
CA ARG A 859 3.86 11.50 -25.60
C ARG A 859 4.85 12.49 -26.19
N GLU A 860 5.08 13.63 -25.53
CA GLU A 860 5.93 14.71 -26.04
C GLU A 860 7.05 15.11 -25.08
N ALA A 861 6.77 15.25 -23.77
CA ALA A 861 7.72 15.75 -22.79
C ALA A 861 7.82 14.83 -21.57
N LEU A 862 9.06 14.62 -21.11
CA LEU A 862 9.37 13.82 -19.92
C LEU A 862 10.37 14.58 -19.04
N LYS A 863 10.07 14.64 -17.74
CA LYS A 863 10.99 15.10 -16.68
C LYS A 863 10.96 14.12 -15.52
N ILE A 864 12.12 13.85 -14.92
CA ILE A 864 12.29 12.96 -13.77
C ILE A 864 12.98 13.75 -12.67
N TYR A 865 12.30 13.90 -11.54
CA TYR A 865 12.71 14.68 -10.40
C TYR A 865 13.25 13.76 -9.31
N TRP A 866 14.53 13.90 -8.99
CA TRP A 866 15.24 13.13 -7.97
C TRP A 866 16.53 13.83 -7.54
N THR A 867 17.17 13.35 -6.48
CA THR A 867 18.54 13.73 -6.15
C THR A 867 19.56 12.87 -6.93
N PRO A 868 20.82 13.30 -7.10
CA PRO A 868 21.87 12.48 -7.72
C PRO A 868 22.05 11.12 -7.03
N GLU A 869 21.92 11.07 -5.71
CA GLU A 869 22.01 9.84 -4.91
C GLU A 869 20.87 8.88 -5.23
N THR A 870 19.64 9.39 -5.28
CA THR A 870 18.44 8.61 -5.64
C THR A 870 18.52 8.12 -7.07
N GLN A 871 18.97 8.96 -8.03
CA GLN A 871 19.20 8.52 -9.40
C GLN A 871 20.16 7.31 -9.44
N LYS A 872 21.33 7.44 -8.80
CA LYS A 872 22.34 6.36 -8.78
C LYS A 872 21.77 5.07 -8.18
N LYS A 873 21.00 5.18 -7.09
CA LYS A 873 20.41 4.01 -6.44
C LYS A 873 19.36 3.34 -7.32
N VAL A 874 18.43 4.10 -7.89
CA VAL A 874 17.43 3.58 -8.84
C VAL A 874 18.10 2.87 -10.01
N MET A 875 19.11 3.50 -10.64
CA MET A 875 19.82 2.88 -11.78
C MET A 875 20.49 1.56 -11.38
N SER A 876 21.11 1.48 -10.20
CA SER A 876 21.76 0.25 -9.71
C SER A 876 20.79 -0.90 -9.41
N GLN A 877 19.50 -0.60 -9.24
CA GLN A 877 18.44 -1.57 -8.93
C GLN A 877 17.64 -2.00 -10.18
N LEU A 878 17.88 -1.40 -11.34
CA LEU A 878 17.21 -1.79 -12.58
C LEU A 878 17.75 -3.16 -13.05
N ASP A 879 17.07 -4.23 -12.64
CA ASP A 879 17.31 -5.60 -13.13
C ASP A 879 15.99 -6.14 -13.72
N PRO A 880 15.96 -6.72 -14.94
CA PRO A 880 14.76 -7.35 -15.45
C PRO A 880 14.62 -8.65 -14.68
N LYS A 881 13.50 -8.88 -14.00
CA LYS A 881 13.20 -10.18 -13.38
C LYS A 881 13.31 -11.29 -14.45
N ARG A 882 14.44 -11.98 -14.51
CA ARG A 882 14.68 -13.05 -15.48
C ARG A 882 14.26 -14.36 -14.83
N ASN A 883 13.06 -14.81 -15.16
CA ASN A 883 12.50 -16.10 -14.72
C ASN A 883 13.20 -17.34 -15.32
N GLY A 884 14.37 -17.18 -15.94
CA GLY A 884 15.10 -18.28 -16.59
C GLY A 884 15.44 -19.44 -15.63
N ARG A 885 15.75 -19.12 -14.37
CA ARG A 885 15.97 -20.12 -13.31
C ARG A 885 14.69 -20.91 -13.02
N ASP A 886 13.58 -20.20 -12.83
CA ASP A 886 12.26 -20.78 -12.56
C ASP A 886 11.79 -21.65 -13.73
N VAL A 887 12.00 -21.20 -14.97
CA VAL A 887 11.73 -22.00 -16.18
C VAL A 887 12.56 -23.28 -16.19
N GLY A 888 13.85 -23.19 -15.85
CA GLY A 888 14.73 -24.36 -15.73
C GLY A 888 14.26 -25.36 -14.68
N LEU A 889 13.85 -24.87 -13.52
CA LEU A 889 13.34 -25.69 -12.41
C LEU A 889 11.98 -26.32 -12.75
N LEU A 890 11.05 -25.57 -13.36
CA LEU A 890 9.77 -26.07 -13.83
C LEU A 890 9.96 -27.23 -14.83
N LYS A 891 10.86 -27.06 -15.82
CA LYS A 891 11.21 -28.13 -16.77
C LYS A 891 11.73 -29.37 -16.05
N ALA A 892 12.62 -29.18 -15.07
CA ALA A 892 13.29 -30.26 -14.38
C ALA A 892 12.42 -30.97 -13.34
N ARG A 893 11.47 -30.27 -12.69
CA ARG A 893 10.60 -30.82 -11.63
C ARG A 893 9.28 -31.36 -12.18
N ARG A 894 8.65 -30.61 -13.08
CA ARG A 894 7.30 -30.90 -13.59
C ARG A 894 7.31 -31.55 -14.97
N GLY A 895 8.49 -31.67 -15.60
CA GLY A 895 8.62 -32.30 -16.91
C GLY A 895 8.03 -31.50 -18.07
N LEU A 896 7.70 -30.22 -17.84
CA LEU A 896 7.20 -29.33 -18.89
C LEU A 896 8.23 -29.20 -20.01
N LYS A 897 7.79 -29.44 -21.25
CA LYS A 897 8.62 -29.31 -22.45
C LYS A 897 7.94 -28.39 -23.44
N ARG A 898 8.71 -27.73 -24.29
CA ARG A 898 8.16 -26.93 -25.37
C ARG A 898 7.38 -27.83 -26.33
N VAL A 899 6.14 -27.46 -26.64
CA VAL A 899 5.35 -28.14 -27.69
C VAL A 899 5.97 -27.83 -29.05
N ALA A 900 6.06 -28.85 -29.90
CA ALA A 900 6.76 -28.81 -31.18
C ALA A 900 6.08 -27.90 -32.21
#